data_AF-A0A7G2TFF1-F1
#
_entry.id   AF-A0A7G2TFF1-F1
#
_cell.length_a   1.000
_cell.length_b   1.000
_cell.length_c   1.000
_cell.angle_alpha   90.00
_cell.angle_beta   90.00
_cell.angle_gamma   90.00
#
_symmetry.space_group_name_H-M   'P 1'
#
loop_
_entity.id
_entity.type
_entity.pdbx_description
1 polymer ?
#
loop_
_entity_poly.entity_id
_entity_poly.type
_entity_poly.pdbx_seq_one_letter_code
_entity_poly.pdbx_strand_id
1 'polypeptide(L)'
;MAVHPDSRFCNCCTPGVVPAPAVIFNRPGLAQNSYRIGTFGTFRKAMLDQIHRQPELAGLLTRESDDQAITLLELMAAMGDVLTFYNERIGNEMYLRQALHKASVEQLTALVGYIPRPALSATTALAFEIEPGKTTRLWQGLKGMSVPGPDETAQIFETLDEIHGAGRLNAVPVMAPFLRFNAFAEARSRAPLAVPGGPAPGDRFAIFGDRLIEVKEAGATETGPRGSYLNWSPPVQAADLDTIFMRAAPVLRRLQFFGHNAPDSYTAYNPDSSEAPQNRWRSRHIDVHFPSSAQLYPLSAKVDDLEPGAHLLLDAGPGTASDEPRLRTARVIEVTEGPVQLPTSPVGDTPPAMTDTVTRIRVRRTILGRPALVPQVGSNPFIVMREGGGTPALAVADPGPQSLFPLAAVLPALSSDVVGAAPPGDLYLFARNRRGGLSYTSVSNALNWQDLGGLLTSPPVAVALAGARVRVFVRGAEAGLWMFDVTGGPALPQPLGGLLASDPAAVTPDGIRIAVFARGIDDALWWREHDGADWSGWERLGGAIAGTPAATATGTGRYDVFARGKAGGVLHFRQASGGWQPPRDIGGDPAGDPAAIGGGPDWALCAVRTRDGRLAHLYRSAETWSGWTDQGGTLGSDPSLAASAAQLHVAARFADGTLATAVLSTGLPTWVRHGEGWGGIDDRREARLYEIGGSDIAFRDYDYPDRTSGGWLSLPLEPGEDPDDAGGLGPLAKGRKIILSDGIRQHRAEVVQRFAVPSAFGRSPDHLAVGIAPPLPGTAAQVILMGNVAEASHGETRREEALGGGDAAVPFQSFRVPPGEITHLPQATEVRPKPQVELRVDGVLWQEVPHLYGRSAKERAFTLRLPADAEPRVRGGDGLRAGARFPTGALNVRLTRRLGAGLAGNLAAGQLTVALEKPVGLRGVTNPLAASGGAPGETAEDARTAAPDGMRTFGRIVSLRDFAALALASGLVARADEAWVWMRMQRTAHLTVAGPGGAALPPETLVLLHGMLTASRDPNRPLVLANMVRIPVALHARLLRDPAYRSEDVAEAACRAVLEAFDFGTVGIGRPVHLSNAHALLQSVPGVVAVDIDLLQLADHADLTPAERKLRTVTAAPVQPHIRLFRARPTPQDPARIDRYQSAAFAPGPPPPVLPAEQAYIADPATDLQLTVVEAL
;
A
#
# COMPACT_ATOMS: atom_id res chain seq x y z
N MET A 1 -38.27 -44.44 42.84
CA MET A 1 -38.91 -45.11 43.99
C MET A 1 -39.35 -46.49 43.53
N ALA A 2 -38.52 -47.50 43.82
CA ALA A 2 -38.80 -48.94 43.88
C ALA A 2 -37.52 -49.56 44.49
N VAL A 3 -37.67 -50.29 45.58
CA VAL A 3 -36.61 -50.68 46.52
C VAL A 3 -35.79 -51.86 45.95
N HIS A 4 -34.47 -51.69 45.81
CA HIS A 4 -33.52 -52.80 45.67
C HIS A 4 -33.03 -53.22 47.07
N PRO A 5 -32.92 -54.53 47.37
CA PRO A 5 -32.42 -55.00 48.66
C PRO A 5 -30.89 -54.85 48.76
N ASP A 6 -30.46 -54.52 49.97
CA ASP A 6 -29.10 -54.18 50.43
C ASP A 6 -28.11 -55.35 50.26
N SER A 7 -26.95 -55.09 49.65
CA SER A 7 -25.93 -56.08 49.28
C SER A 7 -24.92 -56.40 50.40
N ARG A 8 -25.39 -56.46 51.66
CA ARG A 8 -24.56 -56.83 52.81
C ARG A 8 -24.99 -58.18 53.37
N PHE A 9 -24.76 -59.25 52.60
CA PHE A 9 -24.67 -60.60 53.14
C PHE A 9 -23.53 -61.35 52.44
N CYS A 10 -22.69 -61.96 53.28
CA CYS A 10 -21.48 -62.71 52.97
C CYS A 10 -21.68 -63.73 51.83
N ASN A 11 -20.92 -63.60 50.74
CA ASN A 11 -20.97 -64.50 49.58
C ASN A 11 -19.83 -65.54 49.58
N CYS A 12 -19.55 -66.15 50.74
CA CYS A 12 -18.41 -67.06 50.91
C CYS A 12 -18.71 -68.55 50.65
N CYS A 13 -19.93 -68.94 50.25
CA CYS A 13 -20.27 -70.37 50.07
C CYS A 13 -21.17 -70.67 48.85
N THR A 14 -20.78 -70.23 47.65
CA THR A 14 -20.97 -70.89 46.33
C THR A 14 -20.46 -69.93 45.25
N PRO A 15 -19.58 -70.32 44.31
CA PRO A 15 -19.34 -69.49 43.15
C PRO A 15 -20.64 -69.52 42.33
N GLY A 16 -21.43 -68.45 42.46
CA GLY A 16 -22.67 -68.26 41.74
C GLY A 16 -22.39 -68.34 40.25
N VAL A 17 -22.74 -69.48 39.66
CA VAL A 17 -22.74 -69.64 38.21
C VAL A 17 -23.75 -68.65 37.67
N VAL A 18 -23.29 -67.73 36.81
CA VAL A 18 -24.16 -66.79 36.12
C VAL A 18 -25.19 -67.62 35.34
N PRO A 19 -26.51 -67.47 35.60
CA PRO A 19 -27.52 -68.22 34.87
C PRO A 19 -27.42 -67.88 33.39
N ALA A 20 -27.50 -68.89 32.52
CA ALA A 20 -27.54 -68.71 31.08
C ALA A 20 -28.96 -69.04 30.57
N PRO A 21 -29.62 -68.13 29.83
CA PRO A 21 -29.12 -66.83 29.40
C PRO A 21 -29.06 -65.80 30.54
N ALA A 22 -27.96 -65.03 30.59
CA ALA A 22 -27.78 -63.95 31.55
C ALA A 22 -28.62 -62.73 31.17
N VAL A 23 -29.22 -62.07 32.17
CA VAL A 23 -29.89 -60.77 31.97
C VAL A 23 -28.82 -59.68 31.98
N ILE A 24 -28.59 -59.04 30.83
CA ILE A 24 -27.58 -58.00 30.68
C ILE A 24 -28.21 -56.62 30.74
N PHE A 25 -27.67 -55.76 31.59
CA PHE A 25 -28.06 -54.36 31.69
C PHE A 25 -26.89 -53.45 31.28
N ASN A 26 -27.05 -52.73 30.17
CA ASN A 26 -26.08 -51.73 29.72
C ASN A 26 -26.49 -50.34 30.23
N ARG A 27 -25.72 -49.78 31.18
CA ARG A 27 -25.93 -48.39 31.59
C ARG A 27 -25.58 -47.42 30.45
N PRO A 28 -26.21 -46.25 30.36
CA PRO A 28 -25.85 -45.25 29.35
C PRO A 28 -24.38 -44.80 29.45
N GLY A 29 -23.77 -44.50 28.31
CA GLY A 29 -22.44 -43.86 28.23
C GLY A 29 -21.23 -44.80 28.27
N LEU A 30 -21.43 -46.12 28.26
CA LEU A 30 -20.34 -47.09 28.18
C LEU A 30 -19.57 -47.01 26.85
N ALA A 31 -18.25 -47.20 26.92
CA ALA A 31 -17.38 -47.28 25.75
C ALA A 31 -17.57 -48.59 24.96
N GLN A 32 -18.16 -49.60 25.57
CA GLN A 32 -18.53 -50.88 24.95
C GLN A 32 -19.80 -51.43 25.61
N ASN A 33 -20.71 -51.97 24.81
CA ASN A 33 -21.89 -52.69 25.29
C ASN A 33 -21.53 -54.16 25.55
N SER A 34 -22.05 -54.69 26.65
CA SER A 34 -22.08 -56.13 26.87
C SER A 34 -23.35 -56.70 26.25
N TYR A 35 -23.20 -57.77 25.48
CA TYR A 35 -24.32 -58.53 24.89
C TYR A 35 -24.09 -60.05 24.97
N ARG A 36 -23.02 -60.46 25.64
CA ARG A 36 -22.67 -61.86 25.88
C ARG A 36 -23.55 -62.49 26.97
N ILE A 37 -24.62 -63.18 26.58
CA ILE A 37 -25.60 -63.79 27.51
C ILE A 37 -25.11 -65.12 28.11
N GLY A 38 -23.94 -65.60 27.71
CA GLY A 38 -23.29 -66.79 28.24
C GLY A 38 -21.94 -67.07 27.59
N THR A 39 -21.21 -68.04 28.13
CA THR A 39 -20.02 -68.64 27.53
C THR A 39 -20.27 -70.13 27.34
N PHE A 40 -19.40 -70.82 26.61
CA PHE A 40 -19.48 -72.28 26.49
C PHE A 40 -19.71 -72.97 27.85
N GLY A 41 -18.93 -72.57 28.86
CA GLY A 41 -19.02 -73.14 30.21
C GLY A 41 -20.37 -72.89 30.90
N THR A 42 -20.94 -71.69 30.76
CA THR A 42 -22.23 -71.38 31.40
C THR A 42 -23.41 -71.97 30.65
N PHE A 43 -23.39 -72.00 29.31
CA PHE A 43 -24.41 -72.68 28.50
C PHE A 43 -24.40 -74.19 28.73
N ARG A 44 -23.22 -74.82 28.67
CA ARG A 44 -23.05 -76.25 28.94
C ARG A 44 -23.63 -76.61 30.29
N LYS A 45 -23.24 -75.88 31.33
CA LYS A 45 -23.76 -76.12 32.69
C LYS A 45 -25.27 -75.93 32.77
N ALA A 46 -25.81 -74.83 32.24
CA ALA A 46 -27.26 -74.58 32.26
C ALA A 46 -28.05 -75.68 31.55
N MET A 47 -27.54 -76.21 30.44
CA MET A 47 -28.20 -77.30 29.73
C MET A 47 -28.08 -78.65 30.46
N LEU A 48 -26.91 -78.97 31.06
CA LEU A 48 -26.74 -80.15 31.92
C LEU A 48 -27.68 -80.11 33.14
N ASP A 49 -27.85 -78.93 33.73
CA ASP A 49 -28.77 -78.69 34.84
C ASP A 49 -30.25 -78.77 34.40
N GLN A 50 -30.57 -78.80 33.11
CA GLN A 50 -31.95 -78.98 32.62
C GLN A 50 -32.30 -80.44 32.30
N ILE A 51 -31.31 -81.33 32.16
CA ILE A 51 -31.54 -82.75 31.83
C ILE A 51 -32.50 -83.40 32.84
N HIS A 52 -32.32 -83.14 34.14
CA HIS A 52 -33.17 -83.72 35.19
C HIS A 52 -34.59 -83.13 35.25
N ARG A 53 -34.85 -82.05 34.52
CA ARG A 53 -36.15 -81.35 34.49
C ARG A 53 -37.01 -81.76 33.29
N GLN A 54 -36.43 -82.47 32.33
CA GLN A 54 -37.13 -82.98 31.15
C GLN A 54 -37.43 -84.48 31.35
N PRO A 55 -38.71 -84.86 31.51
CA PRO A 55 -39.11 -86.26 31.74
C PRO A 55 -38.56 -87.23 30.68
N GLU A 56 -38.45 -86.78 29.45
CA GLU A 56 -37.95 -87.55 28.29
C GLU A 56 -36.45 -87.85 28.37
N LEU A 57 -35.69 -87.07 29.16
CA LEU A 57 -34.24 -87.21 29.34
C LEU A 57 -33.87 -87.86 30.68
N ALA A 58 -34.85 -88.33 31.46
CA ALA A 58 -34.63 -88.94 32.78
C ALA A 58 -33.71 -90.17 32.73
N GLY A 59 -33.62 -90.85 31.57
CA GLY A 59 -32.71 -91.98 31.34
C GLY A 59 -31.25 -91.60 31.06
N LEU A 60 -30.93 -90.33 30.82
CA LEU A 60 -29.57 -89.86 30.54
C LEU A 60 -28.83 -89.57 31.86
N LEU A 61 -28.09 -90.55 32.37
CA LEU A 61 -27.45 -90.51 33.70
C LEU A 61 -26.02 -89.93 33.70
N THR A 62 -25.28 -90.03 32.60
CA THR A 62 -23.90 -89.52 32.51
C THR A 62 -23.86 -88.00 32.37
N ARG A 63 -22.78 -87.38 32.88
CA ARG A 63 -22.45 -85.95 32.72
C ARG A 63 -21.03 -85.73 32.19
N GLU A 64 -20.37 -86.83 31.84
CA GLU A 64 -18.99 -86.85 31.35
C GLU A 64 -18.96 -86.46 29.87
N SER A 65 -17.90 -85.77 29.45
CA SER A 65 -17.74 -85.25 28.09
C SER A 65 -17.44 -86.34 27.04
N ASP A 66 -17.14 -87.57 27.47
CA ASP A 66 -16.87 -88.72 26.61
C ASP A 66 -18.14 -89.43 26.09
N ASP A 67 -19.33 -89.04 26.58
CA ASP A 67 -20.62 -89.52 26.09
C ASP A 67 -21.14 -88.70 24.89
N GLN A 68 -21.58 -89.38 23.84
CA GLN A 68 -22.03 -88.74 22.59
C GLN A 68 -23.24 -87.82 22.78
N ALA A 69 -24.16 -88.11 23.71
CA ALA A 69 -25.31 -87.25 23.98
C ALA A 69 -24.88 -85.96 24.72
N ILE A 70 -23.87 -86.04 25.58
CA ILE A 70 -23.26 -84.87 26.22
C ILE A 70 -22.46 -84.06 25.21
N THR A 71 -21.75 -84.70 24.29
CA THR A 71 -21.05 -84.00 23.18
C THR A 71 -22.02 -83.20 22.31
N LEU A 72 -23.19 -83.74 21.95
CA LEU A 72 -24.21 -83.00 21.19
C LEU A 72 -24.70 -81.75 21.94
N LEU A 73 -24.81 -81.86 23.26
CA LEU A 73 -25.15 -80.75 24.14
C LEU A 73 -24.03 -79.69 24.19
N GLU A 74 -22.78 -80.12 24.26
CA GLU A 74 -21.61 -79.26 24.19
C GLU A 74 -21.50 -78.54 22.84
N LEU A 75 -21.84 -79.19 21.72
CA LEU A 75 -21.90 -78.53 20.41
C LEU A 75 -22.93 -77.40 20.40
N MET A 76 -24.10 -77.60 21.03
CA MET A 76 -25.12 -76.56 21.18
C MET A 76 -24.63 -75.41 22.09
N ALA A 77 -23.92 -75.73 23.18
CA ALA A 77 -23.31 -74.74 24.05
C ALA A 77 -22.21 -73.93 23.34
N ALA A 78 -21.40 -74.57 22.49
CA ALA A 78 -20.37 -73.93 21.68
C ALA A 78 -21.00 -73.01 20.63
N MET A 79 -22.06 -73.46 19.95
CA MET A 79 -22.82 -72.62 19.03
C MET A 79 -23.41 -71.40 19.75
N GLY A 80 -23.97 -71.57 20.95
CA GLY A 80 -24.45 -70.48 21.79
C GLY A 80 -23.37 -69.45 22.11
N ASP A 81 -22.16 -69.92 22.46
CA ASP A 81 -21.01 -69.07 22.75
C ASP A 81 -20.57 -68.24 21.53
N VAL A 82 -20.47 -68.88 20.37
CA VAL A 82 -20.09 -68.23 19.11
C VAL A 82 -21.13 -67.19 18.68
N LEU A 83 -22.42 -67.53 18.73
CA LEU A 83 -23.50 -66.62 18.34
C LEU A 83 -23.56 -65.39 19.24
N THR A 84 -23.44 -65.58 20.57
CA THR A 84 -23.50 -64.44 21.49
C THR A 84 -22.25 -63.56 21.40
N PHE A 85 -21.08 -64.11 21.04
CA PHE A 85 -19.88 -63.34 20.74
C PHE A 85 -20.06 -62.44 19.51
N TYR A 86 -20.59 -62.97 18.40
CA TYR A 86 -20.84 -62.18 17.20
C TYR A 86 -21.95 -61.15 17.39
N ASN A 87 -23.02 -61.48 18.12
CA ASN A 87 -24.08 -60.51 18.42
C ASN A 87 -23.56 -59.34 19.26
N GLU A 88 -22.64 -59.58 20.20
CA GLU A 88 -21.98 -58.50 20.94
C GLU A 88 -21.13 -57.61 20.04
N ARG A 89 -20.35 -58.20 19.13
CA ARG A 89 -19.58 -57.45 18.13
C ARG A 89 -20.50 -56.60 17.25
N ILE A 90 -21.55 -57.19 16.66
CA ILE A 90 -22.53 -56.49 15.83
C ILE A 90 -23.22 -55.38 16.63
N GLY A 91 -23.64 -55.65 17.87
CA GLY A 91 -24.31 -54.65 18.72
C GLY A 91 -23.44 -53.44 19.03
N ASN A 92 -22.12 -53.61 19.17
CA ASN A 92 -21.19 -52.50 19.32
C ASN A 92 -20.99 -51.70 18.01
N GLU A 93 -21.09 -52.34 16.84
CA GLU A 93 -21.01 -51.67 15.53
C GLU A 93 -22.25 -50.82 15.20
N MET A 94 -23.36 -50.96 15.92
CA MET A 94 -24.60 -50.20 15.68
C MET A 94 -24.59 -48.78 16.28
N TYR A 95 -23.62 -48.45 17.15
CA TYR A 95 -23.56 -47.15 17.82
C TYR A 95 -22.28 -46.41 17.45
N LEU A 96 -22.41 -45.14 17.06
CA LEU A 96 -21.31 -44.33 16.56
C LEU A 96 -20.09 -44.29 17.50
N ARG A 97 -20.32 -44.23 18.81
CA ARG A 97 -19.25 -44.19 19.83
C ARG A 97 -18.53 -45.53 20.02
N GLN A 98 -19.18 -46.65 19.72
CA GLN A 98 -18.72 -48.01 20.05
C GLN A 98 -18.22 -48.77 18.82
N ALA A 99 -18.63 -48.36 17.61
CA ALA A 99 -18.24 -48.98 16.37
C ALA A 99 -16.72 -48.89 16.17
N LEU A 100 -16.07 -50.04 15.96
CA LEU A 100 -14.63 -50.15 15.71
C LEU A 100 -14.33 -50.22 14.23
N HIS A 101 -15.23 -50.81 13.43
CA HIS A 101 -15.06 -50.85 11.98
C HIS A 101 -15.40 -49.48 11.38
N LYS A 102 -14.43 -48.93 10.63
CA LYS A 102 -14.56 -47.66 9.91
C LYS A 102 -15.78 -47.60 8.99
N ALA A 103 -16.06 -48.68 8.26
CA ALA A 103 -17.24 -48.77 7.40
C ALA A 103 -18.56 -48.56 8.17
N SER A 104 -18.65 -49.08 9.40
CA SER A 104 -19.82 -48.87 10.26
C SER A 104 -19.96 -47.40 10.66
N VAL A 105 -18.84 -46.76 11.06
CA VAL A 105 -18.82 -45.33 11.42
C VAL A 105 -19.30 -44.47 10.26
N GLU A 106 -18.77 -44.68 9.05
CA GLU A 106 -19.17 -43.94 7.84
C GLU A 106 -20.65 -44.14 7.49
N GLN A 107 -21.17 -45.37 7.61
CA GLN A 107 -22.59 -45.64 7.37
C GLN A 107 -23.48 -44.96 8.40
N LEU A 108 -23.10 -45.00 9.68
CA LEU A 108 -23.85 -44.37 10.77
C LEU A 108 -23.87 -42.84 10.64
N THR A 109 -22.74 -42.21 10.28
CA THR A 109 -22.67 -40.76 10.06
C THR A 109 -23.44 -40.35 8.79
N ALA A 110 -23.44 -41.18 7.75
CA ALA A 110 -24.22 -40.94 6.54
C ALA A 110 -25.75 -40.95 6.79
N LEU A 111 -26.25 -41.70 7.78
CA LEU A 111 -27.68 -41.69 8.15
C LEU A 111 -28.15 -40.32 8.64
N VAL A 112 -27.26 -39.54 9.26
CA VAL A 112 -27.53 -38.17 9.70
C VAL A 112 -27.11 -37.13 8.67
N GLY A 113 -26.78 -37.56 7.44
CA GLY A 113 -26.39 -36.68 6.35
C GLY A 113 -24.97 -36.10 6.49
N TYR A 114 -24.16 -36.60 7.42
CA TYR A 114 -22.77 -36.18 7.57
C TYR A 114 -21.90 -36.88 6.53
N ILE A 115 -21.09 -36.10 5.82
CA ILE A 115 -20.14 -36.60 4.83
C ILE A 115 -18.75 -36.21 5.33
N PRO A 116 -17.87 -37.18 5.63
CA PRO A 116 -16.51 -36.88 6.06
C PRO A 116 -15.81 -35.96 5.06
N ARG A 117 -15.11 -34.96 5.58
CA ARG A 117 -14.40 -34.00 4.74
C ARG A 117 -13.25 -34.70 4.00
N PRO A 118 -13.08 -34.46 2.68
CA PRO A 118 -11.94 -34.99 1.92
C PRO A 118 -10.64 -34.26 2.25
N ALA A 119 -9.51 -34.81 1.81
CA ALA A 119 -8.22 -34.13 1.91
C ALA A 119 -8.24 -32.79 1.17
N LEU A 120 -7.65 -31.75 1.76
CA LEU A 120 -7.53 -30.42 1.18
C LEU A 120 -6.21 -30.25 0.44
N SER A 121 -6.23 -29.46 -0.61
CA SER A 121 -5.02 -29.12 -1.36
C SER A 121 -4.42 -27.82 -0.87
N ALA A 122 -3.10 -27.79 -0.75
CA ALA A 122 -2.38 -26.58 -0.39
C ALA A 122 -2.49 -25.51 -1.48
N THR A 123 -2.40 -24.25 -1.11
CA THR A 123 -2.36 -23.09 -2.01
C THR A 123 -1.14 -22.23 -1.73
N THR A 124 -0.66 -21.53 -2.75
CA THR A 124 0.43 -20.56 -2.64
C THR A 124 0.37 -19.55 -3.78
N ALA A 125 1.28 -18.58 -3.76
CA ALA A 125 1.51 -17.67 -4.87
C ALA A 125 2.82 -18.05 -5.58
N LEU A 126 2.77 -18.23 -6.90
CA LEU A 126 3.94 -18.41 -7.75
C LEU A 126 4.38 -17.06 -8.31
N ALA A 127 5.66 -16.75 -8.17
CA ALA A 127 6.32 -15.64 -8.83
C ALA A 127 7.12 -16.18 -10.04
N PHE A 128 6.94 -15.54 -11.18
CA PHE A 128 7.57 -15.94 -12.44
C PHE A 128 8.64 -14.93 -12.85
N GLU A 129 9.80 -15.45 -13.27
CA GLU A 129 10.87 -14.63 -13.83
C GLU A 129 10.73 -14.62 -15.35
N ILE A 130 10.48 -13.43 -15.91
CA ILE A 130 10.36 -13.21 -17.35
C ILE A 130 11.65 -12.58 -17.88
N GLU A 131 12.07 -12.93 -19.09
CA GLU A 131 13.23 -12.32 -19.72
C GLU A 131 13.11 -10.77 -19.78
N PRO A 132 14.16 -10.01 -19.43
CA PRO A 132 14.13 -8.54 -19.47
C PRO A 132 13.69 -8.01 -20.84
N GLY A 133 12.78 -7.03 -20.83
CA GLY A 133 12.21 -6.44 -22.04
C GLY A 133 11.23 -7.36 -22.82
N LYS A 134 10.89 -8.54 -22.30
CA LYS A 134 9.87 -9.43 -22.88
C LYS A 134 8.58 -9.41 -22.06
N THR A 135 7.49 -9.75 -22.73
CA THR A 135 6.21 -10.07 -22.12
C THR A 135 5.84 -11.51 -22.43
N THR A 136 5.07 -12.14 -21.54
CA THR A 136 4.58 -13.50 -21.75
C THR A 136 3.20 -13.69 -21.14
N ARG A 137 2.43 -14.62 -21.71
CA ARG A 137 1.13 -15.03 -21.19
C ARG A 137 1.32 -16.25 -20.30
N LEU A 138 0.91 -16.14 -19.04
CA LEU A 138 0.92 -17.22 -18.05
C LEU A 138 -0.53 -17.66 -17.86
N TRP A 139 -0.94 -18.74 -18.52
CA TRP A 139 -2.32 -19.24 -18.49
C TRP A 139 -2.67 -19.90 -17.16
N GLN A 140 -3.96 -20.03 -16.89
CA GLN A 140 -4.48 -20.90 -15.83
C GLN A 140 -4.17 -22.38 -16.13
N GLY A 141 -3.62 -23.11 -15.16
CA GLY A 141 -3.20 -24.49 -15.32
C GLY A 141 -1.71 -24.67 -15.61
N LEU A 142 -0.92 -23.60 -15.65
CA LEU A 142 0.53 -23.65 -15.87
C LEU A 142 1.21 -24.37 -14.70
N LYS A 143 2.05 -25.36 -15.01
CA LYS A 143 2.62 -26.30 -14.03
C LYS A 143 3.99 -25.87 -13.48
N GLY A 144 4.10 -25.83 -12.16
CA GLY A 144 5.36 -25.78 -11.41
C GLY A 144 5.53 -27.06 -10.57
N MET A 145 6.77 -27.47 -10.35
CA MET A 145 7.11 -28.68 -9.59
C MET A 145 8.12 -28.38 -8.49
N SER A 146 7.96 -29.05 -7.34
CA SER A 146 8.90 -28.92 -6.23
C SER A 146 10.14 -29.75 -6.45
N VAL A 147 11.25 -29.30 -5.85
CA VAL A 147 12.45 -30.12 -5.67
C VAL A 147 12.31 -30.83 -4.32
N PRO A 148 12.17 -32.17 -4.29
CA PRO A 148 11.97 -32.90 -3.04
C PRO A 148 13.24 -32.92 -2.17
N GLY A 149 13.06 -32.88 -0.85
CA GLY A 149 14.11 -33.23 0.11
C GLY A 149 14.44 -34.74 0.15
N PRO A 150 15.40 -35.16 1.02
CA PRO A 150 15.93 -36.53 1.05
C PRO A 150 14.92 -37.69 1.22
N ASP A 151 13.69 -37.43 1.68
CA ASP A 151 12.64 -38.44 1.84
C ASP A 151 11.26 -37.93 1.33
N GLU A 152 11.26 -36.93 0.46
CA GLU A 152 10.03 -36.32 -0.08
C GLU A 152 9.80 -36.74 -1.54
N THR A 153 8.55 -36.62 -1.99
CA THR A 153 8.19 -36.80 -3.40
C THR A 153 7.95 -35.45 -4.06
N ALA A 154 8.26 -35.33 -5.34
CA ALA A 154 8.02 -34.09 -6.08
C ALA A 154 6.51 -33.81 -6.16
N GLN A 155 6.11 -32.58 -5.81
CA GLN A 155 4.72 -32.12 -5.81
C GLN A 155 4.50 -31.16 -6.96
N ILE A 156 3.36 -31.26 -7.63
CA ILE A 156 3.01 -30.42 -8.79
C ILE A 156 1.96 -29.39 -8.38
N PHE A 157 2.22 -28.13 -8.72
CA PHE A 157 1.28 -27.04 -8.56
C PHE A 157 0.84 -26.51 -9.92
N GLU A 158 -0.42 -26.11 -10.03
CA GLU A 158 -0.93 -25.42 -11.21
C GLU A 158 -1.49 -24.06 -10.83
N THR A 159 -1.26 -23.07 -11.69
CA THR A 159 -1.82 -21.72 -11.56
C THR A 159 -3.35 -21.75 -11.60
N LEU A 160 -3.99 -20.96 -10.75
CA LEU A 160 -5.43 -20.82 -10.64
C LEU A 160 -5.98 -19.68 -11.51
N ASP A 161 -5.14 -18.70 -11.83
CA ASP A 161 -5.51 -17.51 -12.59
C ASP A 161 -4.56 -17.33 -13.79
N GLU A 162 -5.06 -16.64 -14.82
CA GLU A 162 -4.24 -16.20 -15.94
C GLU A 162 -3.69 -14.78 -15.69
N ILE A 163 -2.41 -14.57 -16.00
CA ILE A 163 -1.79 -13.25 -15.95
C ILE A 163 -0.91 -12.99 -17.18
N HIS A 164 -0.79 -11.72 -17.56
CA HIS A 164 0.29 -11.25 -18.42
C HIS A 164 1.47 -10.84 -17.55
N GLY A 165 2.62 -11.48 -17.79
CA GLY A 165 3.89 -11.20 -17.12
C GLY A 165 4.80 -10.34 -18.01
N ALA A 166 5.62 -9.51 -17.38
CA ALA A 166 6.57 -8.62 -18.04
C ALA A 166 7.92 -8.64 -17.33
N GLY A 167 9.02 -8.61 -18.08
CA GLY A 167 10.38 -8.60 -17.51
C GLY A 167 10.61 -7.46 -16.52
N ARG A 168 10.01 -6.28 -16.77
CA ARG A 168 10.05 -5.11 -15.88
C ARG A 168 9.48 -5.40 -14.48
N LEU A 169 8.56 -6.36 -14.36
CA LEU A 169 7.84 -6.73 -13.13
C LEU A 169 8.48 -7.87 -12.33
N ASN A 170 9.66 -8.37 -12.73
CA ASN A 170 10.37 -9.38 -11.96
C ASN A 170 10.77 -8.86 -10.56
N ALA A 171 11.27 -7.63 -10.51
CA ALA A 171 11.77 -7.00 -9.29
C ALA A 171 11.78 -5.46 -9.46
N VAL A 172 10.68 -4.81 -9.10
CA VAL A 172 10.55 -3.34 -9.20
C VAL A 172 10.98 -2.70 -7.88
N PRO A 173 11.96 -1.78 -7.86
CA PRO A 173 12.28 -1.01 -6.65
C PRO A 173 11.08 -0.19 -6.19
N VAL A 174 10.82 -0.21 -4.88
CA VAL A 174 9.72 0.52 -4.26
C VAL A 174 10.27 1.61 -3.36
N MET A 175 9.69 2.80 -3.47
CA MET A 175 9.92 3.92 -2.57
C MET A 175 8.66 4.22 -1.76
N ALA A 176 8.87 4.83 -0.59
CA ALA A 176 7.80 5.47 0.15
C ALA A 176 7.10 6.55 -0.71
N PRO A 177 5.85 6.93 -0.40
CA PRO A 177 5.26 8.14 -0.98
C PRO A 177 6.15 9.35 -0.70
N PHE A 178 6.28 10.25 -1.67
CA PHE A 178 7.05 11.48 -1.49
C PHE A 178 6.39 12.36 -0.42
N LEU A 179 7.22 12.98 0.41
CA LEU A 179 6.79 13.96 1.42
C LEU A 179 7.41 15.30 1.09
N ARG A 180 6.69 16.39 1.40
CA ARG A 180 7.22 17.75 1.33
C ARG A 180 8.57 17.83 2.07
N PHE A 181 9.55 18.38 1.38
CA PHE A 181 10.92 18.46 1.83
C PHE A 181 11.44 19.86 1.54
N ASN A 182 12.13 20.42 2.52
CA ASN A 182 12.73 21.73 2.40
C ASN A 182 14.26 21.56 2.33
N ALA A 183 14.82 21.72 1.12
CA ALA A 183 16.27 21.59 0.88
C ALA A 183 17.10 22.58 1.67
N PHE A 184 16.52 23.74 1.98
CA PHE A 184 17.24 24.84 2.61
C PHE A 184 16.85 25.03 4.07
N ALA A 185 16.22 24.03 4.70
CA ALA A 185 15.98 24.11 6.14
C ALA A 185 17.30 24.30 6.92
N GLU A 186 17.22 24.96 8.08
CA GLU A 186 18.38 25.21 8.95
C GLU A 186 19.15 23.91 9.25
N ALA A 187 20.48 24.01 9.35
CA ALA A 187 21.42 22.92 9.56
C ALA A 187 21.47 21.85 8.44
N ARG A 188 20.80 22.06 7.29
CA ARG A 188 20.92 21.16 6.13
C ARG A 188 22.24 21.36 5.41
N SER A 189 22.90 20.24 5.09
CA SER A 189 24.12 20.17 4.26
C SER A 189 23.94 19.27 3.02
N ARG A 190 22.71 18.83 2.76
CA ARG A 190 22.38 17.91 1.66
C ARG A 190 20.92 18.05 1.27
N ALA A 191 20.64 17.98 -0.03
CA ALA A 191 19.28 17.95 -0.54
C ALA A 191 19.14 17.28 -1.91
N PRO A 192 17.93 16.76 -2.21
CA PRO A 192 17.60 16.18 -3.49
C PRO A 192 17.59 17.22 -4.61
N LEU A 193 18.30 16.94 -5.70
CA LEU A 193 18.25 17.71 -6.94
C LEU A 193 17.01 17.33 -7.75
N ALA A 194 16.43 18.31 -8.45
CA ALA A 194 15.32 18.10 -9.38
C ALA A 194 15.79 17.60 -10.75
N VAL A 195 17.05 17.82 -11.12
CA VAL A 195 17.68 17.25 -12.33
C VAL A 195 19.03 16.66 -11.98
N PRO A 196 19.45 15.59 -12.66
CA PRO A 196 20.84 15.12 -12.60
C PRO A 196 21.80 16.20 -13.11
N GLY A 197 23.03 16.23 -12.59
CA GLY A 197 24.09 17.13 -13.07
C GLY A 197 24.23 18.46 -12.32
N GLY A 198 24.24 18.41 -10.99
CA GLY A 198 24.54 19.57 -10.14
C GLY A 198 25.99 20.07 -10.28
N PRO A 199 26.36 21.14 -9.54
CA PRO A 199 27.72 21.68 -9.51
C PRO A 199 28.76 20.60 -9.15
N ALA A 200 29.96 20.72 -9.72
CA ALA A 200 31.05 19.81 -9.42
C ALA A 200 31.55 20.02 -7.97
N PRO A 201 32.13 18.98 -7.33
CA PRO A 201 32.72 19.15 -6.00
C PRO A 201 33.78 20.28 -6.00
N GLY A 202 33.65 21.23 -5.06
CA GLY A 202 34.47 22.44 -4.97
C GLY A 202 33.86 23.67 -5.66
N ASP A 203 32.89 23.51 -6.55
CA ASP A 203 32.18 24.64 -7.16
C ASP A 203 31.40 25.40 -6.08
N ARG A 204 31.29 26.73 -6.23
CA ARG A 204 30.49 27.55 -5.33
C ARG A 204 29.10 27.79 -5.91
N PHE A 205 28.11 27.87 -5.04
CA PHE A 205 26.77 28.34 -5.40
C PHE A 205 26.21 29.24 -4.30
N ALA A 206 25.36 30.18 -4.67
CA ALA A 206 24.68 31.07 -3.74
C ALA A 206 23.25 30.60 -3.58
N ILE A 207 22.81 30.41 -2.32
CA ILE A 207 21.41 30.34 -1.93
C ILE A 207 20.98 31.78 -1.64
N PHE A 208 19.96 32.29 -2.33
CA PHE A 208 19.52 33.68 -2.16
C PHE A 208 18.02 33.87 -2.35
N GLY A 209 17.48 34.94 -1.75
CA GLY A 209 16.08 35.34 -1.83
C GLY A 209 15.90 36.85 -1.65
N ASP A 210 14.90 37.30 -0.89
CA ASP A 210 14.59 38.74 -0.73
C ASP A 210 15.72 39.55 -0.05
N ARG A 211 16.22 39.09 1.12
CA ARG A 211 17.28 39.81 1.87
C ARG A 211 18.43 38.94 2.36
N LEU A 212 18.44 37.66 2.00
CA LEU A 212 19.45 36.69 2.44
C LEU A 212 20.26 36.16 1.26
N ILE A 213 21.57 36.06 1.45
CA ILE A 213 22.48 35.33 0.58
C ILE A 213 23.42 34.47 1.43
N GLU A 214 23.51 33.18 1.12
CA GLU A 214 24.49 32.24 1.68
C GLU A 214 25.27 31.58 0.54
N VAL A 215 26.59 31.76 0.52
CA VAL A 215 27.46 31.06 -0.44
C VAL A 215 27.87 29.73 0.16
N LYS A 216 27.69 28.66 -0.63
CA LYS A 216 28.00 27.28 -0.29
C LYS A 216 29.06 26.74 -1.25
N GLU A 217 29.86 25.81 -0.76
CA GLU A 217 30.76 24.99 -1.55
C GLU A 217 30.10 23.63 -1.78
N ALA A 218 29.93 23.26 -3.05
CA ALA A 218 29.35 21.99 -3.46
C ALA A 218 30.27 20.84 -3.08
N GLY A 219 29.72 19.81 -2.45
CA GLY A 219 30.37 18.54 -2.19
C GLY A 219 30.07 17.50 -3.27
N ALA A 220 30.34 16.23 -2.97
CA ALA A 220 30.00 15.13 -3.86
C ALA A 220 28.48 15.04 -4.10
N THR A 221 28.07 14.87 -5.35
CA THR A 221 26.70 14.49 -5.69
C THR A 221 26.54 12.98 -5.54
N GLU A 222 25.66 12.54 -4.66
CA GLU A 222 25.31 11.13 -4.49
C GLU A 222 24.12 10.80 -5.39
N THR A 223 24.20 9.71 -6.16
CA THR A 223 23.07 9.26 -6.99
C THR A 223 22.63 7.88 -6.55
N GLY A 224 21.32 7.69 -6.38
CA GLY A 224 20.73 6.42 -6.00
C GLY A 224 19.29 6.28 -6.49
N PRO A 225 18.55 5.24 -6.03
CA PRO A 225 17.18 4.95 -6.48
C PRO A 225 16.19 6.10 -6.24
N ARG A 226 16.48 6.96 -5.27
CA ARG A 226 15.65 8.12 -4.89
C ARG A 226 16.00 9.39 -5.65
N GLY A 227 16.93 9.33 -6.62
CA GLY A 227 17.46 10.47 -7.37
C GLY A 227 18.84 10.92 -6.90
N SER A 228 19.31 12.05 -7.44
CA SER A 228 20.59 12.67 -7.08
C SER A 228 20.42 13.62 -5.91
N TYR A 229 21.39 13.63 -4.99
CA TYR A 229 21.48 14.54 -3.85
C TYR A 229 22.78 15.30 -3.92
N LEU A 230 22.71 16.63 -3.83
CA LEU A 230 23.88 17.47 -3.72
C LEU A 230 24.23 17.63 -2.23
N ASN A 231 25.47 17.33 -1.86
CA ASN A 231 26.04 17.69 -0.57
C ASN A 231 26.68 19.09 -0.65
N TRP A 232 26.79 19.82 0.46
CA TRP A 232 27.49 21.11 0.52
C TRP A 232 27.99 21.47 1.92
N SER A 233 28.90 22.43 1.98
CA SER A 233 29.43 23.01 3.21
C SER A 233 29.58 24.54 3.09
N PRO A 234 29.41 25.32 4.17
CA PRO A 234 28.86 24.93 5.48
C PRO A 234 27.36 24.61 5.40
N PRO A 235 26.76 23.92 6.39
CA PRO A 235 25.30 23.74 6.46
C PRO A 235 24.55 25.07 6.35
N VAL A 236 23.28 25.03 5.97
CA VAL A 236 22.43 26.24 5.94
C VAL A 236 22.36 26.84 7.34
N GLN A 237 22.63 28.14 7.43
CA GLN A 237 22.79 28.84 8.72
C GLN A 237 21.54 29.63 9.10
N ALA A 238 20.79 30.13 8.12
CA ALA A 238 19.56 30.85 8.40
C ALA A 238 18.38 29.91 8.67
N ALA A 239 17.58 30.28 9.65
CA ALA A 239 16.32 29.61 9.95
C ALA A 239 15.28 29.87 8.84
N ASP A 240 14.37 28.91 8.67
CA ASP A 240 13.15 29.04 7.85
C ASP A 240 13.35 29.40 6.37
N LEU A 241 14.44 28.98 5.72
CA LEU A 241 14.57 29.12 4.26
C LEU A 241 13.75 28.05 3.57
N ASP A 242 13.01 28.40 2.51
CA ASP A 242 12.15 27.47 1.77
C ASP A 242 12.60 27.41 0.29
N THR A 243 12.66 26.20 -0.28
CA THR A 243 13.10 25.96 -1.68
C THR A 243 12.25 26.61 -2.76
N ILE A 244 10.98 26.86 -2.46
CA ILE A 244 10.05 27.47 -3.41
C ILE A 244 10.29 28.99 -3.48
N PHE A 245 10.82 29.56 -2.39
CA PHE A 245 11.11 30.98 -2.28
C PHE A 245 12.56 31.31 -2.61
N MET A 246 13.51 30.49 -2.18
CA MET A 246 14.93 30.71 -2.37
C MET A 246 15.41 30.11 -3.69
N ARG A 247 16.33 30.81 -4.32
CA ARG A 247 17.05 30.34 -5.50
C ARG A 247 18.42 29.83 -5.09
N ALA A 248 18.91 28.85 -5.83
CA ALA A 248 20.31 28.44 -5.77
C ALA A 248 20.91 28.59 -7.16
N ALA A 249 22.00 29.34 -7.32
CA ALA A 249 22.68 29.48 -8.61
C ALA A 249 24.20 29.30 -8.45
N PRO A 250 24.90 28.69 -9.42
CA PRO A 250 26.35 28.61 -9.39
C PRO A 250 26.95 30.02 -9.29
N VAL A 251 28.01 30.19 -8.51
CA VAL A 251 28.77 31.45 -8.40
C VAL A 251 30.04 31.27 -9.21
N LEU A 252 30.09 31.93 -10.36
CA LEU A 252 31.24 31.87 -11.27
C LEU A 252 32.39 32.69 -10.68
N ARG A 253 32.11 33.93 -10.27
CA ARG A 253 33.09 34.81 -9.60
C ARG A 253 32.41 35.92 -8.81
N ARG A 254 33.20 36.58 -7.97
CA ARG A 254 32.78 37.79 -7.25
C ARG A 254 33.38 39.01 -7.96
N LEU A 255 32.54 39.99 -8.23
CA LEU A 255 32.89 41.29 -8.79
C LEU A 255 32.75 42.36 -7.71
N GLN A 256 33.36 43.52 -7.93
CA GLN A 256 33.26 44.68 -7.03
C GLN A 256 33.01 45.93 -7.87
N PHE A 257 32.25 46.88 -7.32
CA PHE A 257 32.11 48.19 -7.94
C PHE A 257 33.37 49.03 -7.74
N PHE A 258 33.61 49.96 -8.66
CA PHE A 258 34.64 50.97 -8.48
C PHE A 258 34.37 51.78 -7.22
N GLY A 259 35.37 51.89 -6.35
CA GLY A 259 35.23 52.53 -5.05
C GLY A 259 34.74 51.63 -3.90
N HIS A 260 34.66 50.30 -4.08
CA HIS A 260 34.23 49.35 -3.03
C HIS A 260 34.97 49.46 -1.69
N ASN A 261 36.26 49.85 -1.71
CA ASN A 261 37.07 50.09 -0.50
C ASN A 261 37.40 51.58 -0.29
N ALA A 262 36.62 52.49 -0.88
CA ALA A 262 36.86 53.92 -0.71
C ALA A 262 36.59 54.36 0.74
N PRO A 263 37.42 55.24 1.33
CA PRO A 263 37.16 55.81 2.64
C PRO A 263 35.91 56.71 2.63
N ASP A 264 35.33 57.02 3.79
CA ASP A 264 34.16 57.90 3.91
C ASP A 264 34.44 59.34 3.41
N SER A 265 35.69 59.77 3.54
CA SER A 265 36.18 61.08 3.12
C SER A 265 37.66 61.04 2.80
N TYR A 266 38.15 62.03 2.06
CA TYR A 266 39.57 62.26 1.80
C TYR A 266 39.92 63.73 2.00
N THR A 267 41.17 64.03 2.32
CA THR A 267 41.63 65.41 2.50
C THR A 267 42.11 65.98 1.16
N ALA A 268 41.49 67.07 0.70
CA ALA A 268 41.88 67.79 -0.51
C ALA A 268 42.54 69.13 -0.16
N TYR A 269 43.55 69.51 -0.95
CA TYR A 269 44.20 70.81 -0.86
C TYR A 269 43.50 71.83 -1.78
N ASN A 270 43.14 73.00 -1.23
CA ASN A 270 42.61 74.15 -1.96
C ASN A 270 43.79 75.03 -2.42
N PRO A 271 44.06 75.15 -3.74
CA PRO A 271 45.17 75.94 -4.25
C PRO A 271 44.95 77.46 -4.15
N ASP A 272 43.79 77.94 -3.71
CA ASP A 272 43.50 79.37 -3.57
C ASP A 272 44.51 80.07 -2.63
N SER A 273 45.33 80.93 -3.23
CA SER A 273 46.39 81.65 -2.53
C SER A 273 45.86 82.70 -1.54
N SER A 274 44.57 83.06 -1.60
CA SER A 274 43.93 84.03 -0.70
C SER A 274 43.55 83.45 0.67
N GLU A 275 43.46 82.13 0.80
CA GLU A 275 43.25 81.47 2.10
C GLU A 275 44.56 81.26 2.86
N ALA A 276 44.51 81.36 4.19
CA ALA A 276 45.65 81.06 5.04
C ALA A 276 46.06 79.57 4.90
N PRO A 277 47.37 79.22 4.90
CA PRO A 277 47.85 77.86 4.63
C PRO A 277 47.20 76.76 5.47
N GLN A 278 46.86 77.06 6.72
CA GLN A 278 46.19 76.13 7.64
C GLN A 278 44.74 75.80 7.25
N ASN A 279 44.07 76.65 6.47
CA ASN A 279 42.67 76.46 6.04
C ASN A 279 42.54 75.83 4.65
N ARG A 280 43.67 75.60 3.95
CA ARG A 280 43.68 75.04 2.59
C ARG A 280 43.45 73.54 2.54
N TRP A 281 43.55 72.82 3.65
CA TRP A 281 43.22 71.39 3.72
C TRP A 281 41.78 71.20 4.16
N ARG A 282 40.95 70.57 3.33
CA ARG A 282 39.54 70.31 3.62
C ARG A 282 39.22 68.83 3.48
N SER A 283 38.54 68.25 4.47
CA SER A 283 37.96 66.91 4.32
C SER A 283 36.78 66.97 3.36
N ARG A 284 36.78 66.12 2.34
CA ARG A 284 35.73 66.00 1.32
C ARG A 284 35.14 64.60 1.39
N HIS A 285 33.82 64.51 1.47
CA HIS A 285 33.11 63.23 1.39
C HIS A 285 33.15 62.67 -0.02
N ILE A 286 33.36 61.36 -0.11
CA ILE A 286 33.28 60.61 -1.36
C ILE A 286 31.83 60.22 -1.55
N ASP A 287 31.26 60.55 -2.70
CA ASP A 287 29.93 60.05 -3.05
C ASP A 287 30.03 58.56 -3.35
N VAL A 288 29.39 57.73 -2.53
CA VAL A 288 29.37 56.27 -2.66
C VAL A 288 28.01 55.75 -3.14
N HIS A 289 27.09 56.65 -3.44
CA HIS A 289 25.74 56.36 -3.88
C HIS A 289 25.68 56.17 -5.41
N PHE A 290 24.94 55.16 -5.85
CA PHE A 290 24.41 55.15 -7.22
C PHE A 290 22.95 55.62 -7.18
N PRO A 291 22.59 56.72 -7.85
CA PRO A 291 21.21 57.17 -7.92
C PRO A 291 20.34 56.16 -8.67
N SER A 292 19.03 56.18 -8.43
CA SER A 292 18.08 55.31 -9.13
C SER A 292 18.05 55.48 -10.64
N SER A 293 18.53 56.63 -11.14
CA SER A 293 18.72 56.92 -12.57
C SER A 293 20.03 56.38 -13.16
N ALA A 294 20.90 55.77 -12.36
CA ALA A 294 22.17 55.22 -12.84
C ALA A 294 21.92 54.12 -13.89
N GLN A 295 22.56 54.26 -15.05
CA GLN A 295 22.48 53.30 -16.14
C GLN A 295 23.81 52.57 -16.39
N LEU A 296 24.92 53.14 -15.91
CA LEU A 296 26.27 52.66 -16.15
C LEU A 296 26.97 52.42 -14.81
N TYR A 297 27.42 51.19 -14.59
CA TYR A 297 28.02 50.75 -13.33
C TYR A 297 29.49 50.38 -13.53
N PRO A 298 30.43 51.17 -12.99
CA PRO A 298 31.85 50.88 -13.11
C PRO A 298 32.28 49.77 -12.14
N LEU A 299 33.04 48.81 -12.63
CA LEU A 299 33.68 47.75 -11.83
C LEU A 299 35.01 48.23 -11.25
N SER A 300 35.53 47.53 -10.24
CA SER A 300 36.76 47.93 -9.55
C SER A 300 38.04 47.80 -10.39
N ALA A 301 37.98 47.08 -11.52
CA ALA A 301 39.10 46.84 -12.41
C ALA A 301 38.61 46.58 -13.85
N LYS A 302 39.54 46.39 -14.77
CA LYS A 302 39.25 45.80 -16.09
C LYS A 302 38.94 44.31 -15.96
N VAL A 303 37.92 43.86 -16.68
CA VAL A 303 37.42 42.48 -16.73
C VAL A 303 37.22 42.12 -18.20
N ASP A 304 38.23 41.51 -18.81
CA ASP A 304 38.33 41.33 -20.27
C ASP A 304 37.41 40.23 -20.81
N ASP A 305 36.96 39.33 -19.95
CA ASP A 305 36.15 38.14 -20.25
C ASP A 305 34.68 38.30 -19.79
N LEU A 306 34.24 39.51 -19.40
CA LEU A 306 32.83 39.77 -19.08
C LEU A 306 32.08 40.19 -20.35
N GLU A 307 31.14 39.36 -20.78
CA GLU A 307 30.39 39.58 -22.02
C GLU A 307 28.94 40.03 -21.78
N PRO A 308 28.32 40.76 -22.74
CA PRO A 308 26.87 40.92 -22.77
C PRO A 308 26.16 39.55 -22.70
N GLY A 309 25.18 39.44 -21.81
CA GLY A 309 24.48 38.19 -21.49
C GLY A 309 24.90 37.56 -20.16
N ALA A 310 26.03 37.98 -19.55
CA ALA A 310 26.43 37.52 -18.22
C ALA A 310 25.31 37.79 -17.18
N HIS A 311 25.04 36.84 -16.29
CA HIS A 311 24.01 36.95 -15.26
C HIS A 311 24.65 37.41 -13.95
N LEU A 312 24.15 38.51 -13.40
CA LEU A 312 24.67 39.08 -12.18
C LEU A 312 23.64 38.98 -11.05
N LEU A 313 24.14 38.75 -9.83
CA LEU A 313 23.43 38.86 -8.57
C LEU A 313 24.05 39.99 -7.75
N LEU A 314 23.24 40.99 -7.43
CA LEU A 314 23.59 42.13 -6.59
C LEU A 314 22.95 41.97 -5.20
N ASP A 315 23.76 42.02 -4.16
CA ASP A 315 23.35 42.39 -2.80
C ASP A 315 23.70 43.86 -2.59
N ALA A 316 22.70 44.74 -2.53
CA ALA A 316 22.89 46.18 -2.37
C ALA A 316 23.28 46.58 -0.93
N GLY A 317 23.29 45.65 0.03
CA GLY A 317 23.68 45.88 1.42
C GLY A 317 22.51 46.12 2.38
N PRO A 318 22.74 46.04 3.70
CA PRO A 318 21.68 46.19 4.71
C PRO A 318 21.10 47.62 4.77
N GLY A 319 21.87 48.64 4.36
CA GLY A 319 21.47 50.05 4.32
C GLY A 319 20.61 50.46 3.12
N THR A 320 20.15 49.50 2.29
CA THR A 320 19.31 49.82 1.12
C THR A 320 18.02 50.53 1.55
N ALA A 321 17.67 51.64 0.89
CA ALA A 321 16.45 52.41 1.09
C ALA A 321 15.21 51.50 1.09
N SER A 322 14.19 51.83 1.89
CA SER A 322 12.97 51.02 2.06
C SER A 322 12.30 50.66 0.74
N ASP A 323 12.48 51.51 -0.27
CA ASP A 323 11.72 51.50 -1.51
C ASP A 323 12.41 50.70 -2.63
N GLU A 324 13.57 50.07 -2.40
CA GLU A 324 14.23 49.18 -3.36
C GLU A 324 14.63 47.83 -2.73
N PRO A 325 14.52 46.70 -3.45
CA PRO A 325 14.91 45.41 -2.92
C PRO A 325 16.41 45.33 -2.71
N ARG A 326 16.83 44.63 -1.65
CA ARG A 326 18.24 44.43 -1.34
C ARG A 326 18.92 43.51 -2.35
N LEU A 327 18.27 42.39 -2.69
CA LEU A 327 18.80 41.41 -3.63
C LEU A 327 18.15 41.56 -5.00
N ARG A 328 18.98 41.69 -6.04
CA ARG A 328 18.55 41.93 -7.42
C ARG A 328 19.34 41.02 -8.35
N THR A 329 18.73 40.59 -9.45
CA THR A 329 19.48 39.93 -10.52
C THR A 329 19.24 40.62 -11.86
N ALA A 330 20.25 40.61 -12.72
CA ALA A 330 20.21 41.30 -14.00
C ALA A 330 21.14 40.65 -15.03
N ARG A 331 20.82 40.82 -16.31
CA ARG A 331 21.71 40.50 -17.42
C ARG A 331 22.54 41.71 -17.78
N VAL A 332 23.83 41.51 -18.04
CA VAL A 332 24.67 42.52 -18.69
C VAL A 332 24.16 42.71 -20.11
N ILE A 333 23.87 43.95 -20.51
CA ILE A 333 23.39 44.28 -21.87
C ILE A 333 24.43 45.06 -22.68
N GLU A 334 25.40 45.69 -22.01
CA GLU A 334 26.49 46.42 -22.65
C GLU A 334 27.72 46.37 -21.73
N VAL A 335 28.90 46.17 -22.33
CA VAL A 335 30.20 46.21 -21.64
C VAL A 335 31.08 47.20 -22.39
N THR A 336 31.58 48.20 -21.68
CA THR A 336 32.44 49.25 -22.24
C THR A 336 33.64 49.50 -21.33
N GLU A 337 34.73 50.00 -21.89
CA GLU A 337 35.85 50.51 -21.10
C GLU A 337 35.86 52.03 -21.10
N GLY A 338 36.24 52.63 -19.98
CA GLY A 338 36.49 54.07 -19.97
C GLY A 338 36.95 54.62 -18.62
N PRO A 339 37.50 55.85 -18.61
CA PRO A 339 38.05 56.51 -17.42
C PRO A 339 36.96 56.95 -16.44
N VAL A 340 36.82 56.28 -15.30
CA VAL A 340 35.83 56.56 -14.25
C VAL A 340 36.45 57.46 -13.19
N GLN A 341 35.64 58.37 -12.66
CA GLN A 341 36.00 59.25 -11.55
C GLN A 341 35.06 58.99 -10.38
N LEU A 342 35.59 58.93 -9.16
CA LEU A 342 34.74 58.98 -7.96
C LEU A 342 34.10 60.37 -7.89
N PRO A 343 32.76 60.50 -7.89
CA PRO A 343 32.12 61.80 -7.75
C PRO A 343 32.46 62.38 -6.38
N THR A 344 32.73 63.68 -6.34
CA THR A 344 32.95 64.44 -5.12
C THR A 344 31.82 65.45 -4.97
N SER A 345 31.35 65.68 -3.74
CA SER A 345 30.19 66.57 -3.49
C SER A 345 30.40 67.95 -4.15
N PRO A 346 29.37 68.51 -4.83
CA PRO A 346 29.55 69.66 -5.72
C PRO A 346 29.77 70.97 -4.94
N VAL A 347 31.03 71.31 -4.66
CA VAL A 347 31.45 72.67 -4.25
C VAL A 347 32.87 72.96 -4.76
N GLY A 348 33.00 73.77 -5.82
CA GLY A 348 34.19 74.56 -6.18
C GLY A 348 35.47 73.84 -6.65
N ASP A 349 36.16 74.50 -7.58
CA ASP A 349 37.30 74.08 -8.43
C ASP A 349 38.29 73.00 -7.90
N THR A 350 38.69 72.15 -8.86
CA THR A 350 39.14 70.75 -8.78
C THR A 350 40.68 70.54 -8.67
N PRO A 351 41.17 69.65 -7.79
CA PRO A 351 42.33 68.77 -8.02
C PRO A 351 41.90 67.30 -8.19
N PRO A 352 42.75 66.37 -8.69
CA PRO A 352 42.31 65.21 -9.45
C PRO A 352 41.48 64.24 -8.62
N ALA A 353 40.25 64.00 -9.08
CA ALA A 353 39.48 62.84 -8.67
C ALA A 353 40.32 61.58 -8.97
N MET A 354 40.26 60.57 -8.09
CA MET A 354 40.81 59.25 -8.40
C MET A 354 40.19 58.80 -9.72
N THR A 355 41.05 58.71 -10.74
CA THR A 355 40.71 58.34 -12.11
C THR A 355 41.29 56.97 -12.36
N ASP A 356 40.48 56.05 -12.87
CA ASP A 356 40.97 54.76 -13.36
C ASP A 356 40.18 54.34 -14.60
N THR A 357 40.81 53.58 -15.50
CA THR A 357 40.13 53.02 -16.66
C THR A 357 39.68 51.61 -16.32
N VAL A 358 38.39 51.45 -16.07
CA VAL A 358 37.78 50.19 -15.62
C VAL A 358 36.70 49.72 -16.59
N THR A 359 36.32 48.45 -16.46
CA THR A 359 35.14 47.92 -17.15
C THR A 359 33.88 48.56 -16.58
N ARG A 360 32.98 48.98 -17.45
CA ARG A 360 31.67 49.54 -17.10
C ARG A 360 30.59 48.70 -17.74
N ILE A 361 29.57 48.40 -16.96
CA ILE A 361 28.47 47.57 -17.41
C ILE A 361 27.17 48.36 -17.41
N ARG A 362 26.34 48.12 -18.42
CA ARG A 362 24.91 48.38 -18.35
C ARG A 362 24.20 47.06 -18.15
N VAL A 363 23.13 47.09 -17.37
CA VAL A 363 22.40 45.88 -17.00
C VAL A 363 20.90 46.04 -17.23
N ARG A 364 20.20 44.91 -17.29
CA ARG A 364 18.74 44.85 -17.30
C ARG A 364 18.24 43.80 -16.31
N ARG A 365 17.37 44.20 -15.38
CA ARG A 365 16.82 43.33 -14.33
C ARG A 365 16.13 42.11 -14.93
N THR A 366 16.39 40.94 -14.34
CA THR A 366 15.72 39.68 -14.68
C THR A 366 14.51 39.46 -13.79
N ILE A 367 13.52 38.72 -14.30
CA ILE A 367 12.29 38.33 -13.60
C ILE A 367 12.18 36.79 -13.49
N LEU A 368 11.30 36.31 -12.63
CA LEU A 368 10.98 34.89 -12.44
C LEU A 368 9.56 34.59 -12.92
N GLY A 369 9.36 33.33 -13.30
CA GLY A 369 8.06 32.81 -13.70
C GLY A 369 7.44 33.57 -14.87
N ARG A 370 6.10 33.62 -14.88
CA ARG A 370 5.31 34.29 -15.89
C ARG A 370 4.86 35.68 -15.37
N PRO A 371 5.18 36.78 -16.08
CA PRO A 371 4.57 38.07 -15.75
C PRO A 371 3.07 38.04 -16.07
N ALA A 372 2.24 38.69 -15.27
CA ALA A 372 0.81 38.78 -15.52
C ALA A 372 0.44 40.19 -16.00
N LEU A 373 -0.35 40.27 -17.07
CA LEU A 373 -0.98 41.51 -17.48
C LEU A 373 -2.34 41.64 -16.78
N VAL A 374 -2.57 42.77 -16.13
CA VAL A 374 -3.83 43.07 -15.46
C VAL A 374 -4.52 44.21 -16.22
N PRO A 375 -5.68 43.96 -16.86
CA PRO A 375 -6.36 44.98 -17.65
C PRO A 375 -6.84 46.13 -16.78
N GLN A 376 -6.86 47.34 -17.36
CA GLN A 376 -7.34 48.55 -16.70
C GLN A 376 -8.44 49.23 -17.53
N VAL A 377 -9.36 49.91 -16.86
CA VAL A 377 -10.41 50.68 -17.55
C VAL A 377 -9.82 51.99 -18.05
N GLY A 378 -9.69 52.14 -19.37
CA GLY A 378 -9.30 53.40 -20.02
C GLY A 378 -7.79 53.67 -20.11
N SER A 379 -6.92 52.73 -19.71
CA SER A 379 -5.46 52.85 -19.78
C SER A 379 -4.78 51.55 -20.26
N ASN A 380 -3.46 51.59 -20.47
CA ASN A 380 -2.67 50.40 -20.75
C ASN A 380 -2.67 49.46 -19.54
N PRO A 381 -2.59 48.13 -19.74
CA PRO A 381 -2.60 47.16 -18.65
C PRO A 381 -1.36 47.32 -17.77
N PHE A 382 -1.53 47.01 -16.48
CA PHE A 382 -0.40 46.84 -15.58
C PHE A 382 0.30 45.51 -15.85
N ILE A 383 1.61 45.50 -15.68
CA ILE A 383 2.45 44.32 -15.69
C ILE A 383 2.83 44.05 -14.25
N VAL A 384 2.41 42.91 -13.71
CA VAL A 384 2.85 42.45 -12.39
C VAL A 384 3.79 41.28 -12.58
N MET A 385 4.88 41.28 -11.83
CA MET A 385 5.93 40.29 -11.96
C MET A 385 6.63 40.06 -10.64
N ARG A 386 7.42 39.00 -10.60
CA ARG A 386 8.41 38.77 -9.55
C ARG A 386 9.78 39.00 -10.13
N GLU A 387 10.54 39.91 -9.55
CA GLU A 387 11.93 40.10 -9.92
C GLU A 387 12.77 38.87 -9.61
N GLY A 388 13.96 38.80 -10.19
CA GLY A 388 14.85 37.66 -9.99
C GLY A 388 15.36 37.49 -8.55
N GLY A 389 15.27 38.51 -7.70
CA GLY A 389 15.49 38.37 -6.25
C GLY A 389 14.28 37.79 -5.48
N GLY A 390 13.11 37.66 -6.13
CA GLY A 390 11.87 37.19 -5.50
C GLY A 390 10.91 38.31 -5.07
N THR A 391 11.32 39.57 -5.16
CA THR A 391 10.50 40.75 -4.81
C THR A 391 9.43 41.00 -5.88
N PRO A 392 8.16 41.25 -5.51
CA PRO A 392 7.13 41.64 -6.48
C PRO A 392 7.36 43.06 -6.98
N ALA A 393 7.12 43.28 -8.26
CA ALA A 393 7.25 44.57 -8.92
C ALA A 393 6.10 44.81 -9.90
N LEU A 394 5.90 46.09 -10.23
CA LEU A 394 4.91 46.60 -11.17
C LEU A 394 5.59 47.40 -12.29
N ALA A 395 5.02 47.34 -13.49
CA ALA A 395 5.29 48.26 -14.59
C ALA A 395 4.00 48.51 -15.39
N VAL A 396 4.04 49.42 -16.36
CA VAL A 396 2.92 49.68 -17.28
C VAL A 396 3.31 49.20 -18.68
N ALA A 397 2.36 48.61 -19.42
CA ALA A 397 2.59 48.15 -20.79
C ALA A 397 2.60 49.33 -21.80
N ASP A 398 3.52 50.27 -21.60
CA ASP A 398 3.72 51.42 -22.48
C ASP A 398 4.71 51.11 -23.63
N PRO A 399 4.71 51.92 -24.71
CA PRO A 399 5.52 51.65 -25.91
C PRO A 399 7.05 51.76 -25.71
N GLY A 400 7.53 52.23 -24.55
CA GLY A 400 8.94 52.50 -24.29
C GLY A 400 9.48 51.71 -23.09
N PRO A 401 10.81 51.47 -23.01
CA PRO A 401 11.45 50.89 -21.84
C PRO A 401 11.14 51.68 -20.57
N GLN A 402 10.88 50.96 -19.47
CA GLN A 402 10.57 51.55 -18.16
C GLN A 402 11.38 50.86 -17.07
N SER A 403 11.63 51.55 -15.96
CA SER A 403 12.13 50.95 -14.72
C SER A 403 11.06 50.04 -14.10
N LEU A 404 11.50 49.01 -13.37
CA LEU A 404 10.58 48.16 -12.60
C LEU A 404 10.33 48.83 -11.25
N PHE A 405 9.08 49.03 -10.88
CA PHE A 405 8.70 49.63 -9.60
C PHE A 405 8.49 48.53 -8.56
N PRO A 406 9.37 48.37 -7.57
CA PRO A 406 9.20 47.37 -6.52
C PRO A 406 8.00 47.72 -5.62
N LEU A 407 7.24 46.71 -5.20
CA LEU A 407 6.07 46.88 -4.34
C LEU A 407 6.42 46.72 -2.85
N ALA A 408 7.60 47.21 -2.44
CA ALA A 408 8.20 46.96 -1.13
C ALA A 408 7.85 48.05 -0.10
N ALA A 409 6.76 47.88 0.64
CA ALA A 409 6.55 48.63 1.89
C ALA A 409 6.62 47.71 3.12
N VAL A 410 5.96 46.54 3.08
CA VAL A 410 6.12 45.42 4.02
C VAL A 410 5.74 44.14 3.27
N LEU A 411 6.71 43.35 2.82
CA LEU A 411 6.46 42.15 2.03
C LEU A 411 6.29 40.90 2.92
N PRO A 412 5.21 40.12 2.79
CA PRO A 412 5.31 38.69 3.02
C PRO A 412 6.19 38.12 1.92
N ALA A 413 7.20 37.32 2.29
CA ALA A 413 7.99 36.56 1.32
C ALA A 413 7.05 35.74 0.40
N LEU A 414 7.15 35.92 -0.94
CA LEU A 414 6.23 35.33 -1.93
C LEU A 414 6.82 34.12 -2.67
N SER A 415 6.11 33.00 -2.65
CA SER A 415 6.50 31.68 -3.19
C SER A 415 5.77 31.28 -4.48
N SER A 416 5.07 32.20 -5.14
CA SER A 416 4.46 32.01 -6.46
C SER A 416 4.62 33.26 -7.33
N ASP A 417 4.20 33.15 -8.59
CA ASP A 417 3.97 34.33 -9.43
C ASP A 417 2.85 35.20 -8.83
N VAL A 418 2.92 36.51 -9.12
CA VAL A 418 1.93 37.49 -8.71
C VAL A 418 0.84 37.55 -9.77
N VAL A 419 -0.42 37.41 -9.36
CA VAL A 419 -1.58 37.60 -10.23
C VAL A 419 -2.38 38.80 -9.76
N GLY A 420 -3.12 39.44 -10.66
CA GLY A 420 -3.96 40.58 -10.29
C GLY A 420 -5.36 40.50 -10.85
N ALA A 421 -6.27 41.22 -10.18
CA ALA A 421 -7.64 41.45 -10.61
C ALA A 421 -7.97 42.93 -10.41
N ALA A 422 -8.54 43.57 -11.43
CA ALA A 422 -8.88 44.99 -11.40
C ALA A 422 -10.41 45.19 -11.47
N PRO A 423 -11.14 45.06 -10.34
CA PRO A 423 -12.53 45.49 -10.29
C PRO A 423 -12.65 47.01 -10.52
N PRO A 424 -13.84 47.54 -10.86
CA PRO A 424 -14.05 48.98 -11.00
C PRO A 424 -13.59 49.73 -9.74
N GLY A 425 -12.60 50.62 -9.89
CA GLY A 425 -12.13 51.53 -8.84
C GLY A 425 -10.95 51.04 -7.99
N ASP A 426 -10.44 49.81 -8.18
CA ASP A 426 -9.27 49.31 -7.42
C ASP A 426 -8.48 48.23 -8.19
N LEU A 427 -7.26 47.95 -7.75
CA LEU A 427 -6.42 46.86 -8.24
C LEU A 427 -6.05 45.96 -7.06
N TYR A 428 -6.39 44.67 -7.15
CA TYR A 428 -5.99 43.66 -6.19
C TYR A 428 -4.88 42.79 -6.76
N LEU A 429 -3.86 42.51 -5.96
CA LEU A 429 -2.76 41.61 -6.28
C LEU A 429 -2.74 40.44 -5.30
N PHE A 430 -2.42 39.25 -5.79
CA PHE A 430 -2.44 38.00 -5.04
C PHE A 430 -1.17 37.19 -5.31
N ALA A 431 -0.69 36.52 -4.27
CA ALA A 431 0.41 35.58 -4.36
C ALA A 431 0.38 34.59 -3.20
N ARG A 432 1.06 33.46 -3.36
CA ARG A 432 1.32 32.53 -2.26
C ARG A 432 2.48 33.04 -1.42
N ASN A 433 2.34 33.04 -0.09
CA ASN A 433 3.42 33.44 0.81
C ASN A 433 4.37 32.27 1.15
N ARG A 434 5.42 32.52 1.93
CA ARG A 434 6.40 31.51 2.38
C ARG A 434 5.83 30.40 3.25
N ARG A 435 4.68 30.62 3.91
CA ARG A 435 3.99 29.58 4.70
C ARG A 435 3.06 28.73 3.83
N GLY A 436 2.99 29.02 2.53
CA GLY A 436 2.05 28.39 1.61
C GLY A 436 0.64 28.96 1.69
N GLY A 437 0.40 30.05 2.41
CA GLY A 437 -0.91 30.73 2.49
C GLY A 437 -1.15 31.70 1.33
N LEU A 438 -2.41 32.08 1.12
CA LEU A 438 -2.81 33.13 0.18
C LEU A 438 -2.58 34.50 0.83
N SER A 439 -1.83 35.38 0.17
CA SER A 439 -1.71 36.78 0.55
C SER A 439 -2.21 37.70 -0.54
N TYR A 440 -2.74 38.86 -0.16
CA TYR A 440 -3.23 39.86 -1.09
C TYR A 440 -2.84 41.28 -0.69
N THR A 441 -2.85 42.19 -1.66
CA THR A 441 -2.67 43.63 -1.46
C THR A 441 -3.52 44.41 -2.46
N SER A 442 -3.74 45.71 -2.26
CA SER A 442 -4.54 46.54 -3.17
C SER A 442 -4.08 47.99 -3.25
N VAL A 443 -4.53 48.73 -4.27
CA VAL A 443 -4.22 50.18 -4.34
C VAL A 443 -4.96 50.92 -3.22
N SER A 444 -6.21 50.55 -2.93
CA SER A 444 -6.99 51.15 -1.83
C SER A 444 -6.37 50.96 -0.45
N ASN A 445 -5.60 49.88 -0.24
CA ASN A 445 -4.91 49.61 1.03
C ASN A 445 -3.45 50.11 1.07
N ALA A 446 -3.09 51.03 0.17
CA ALA A 446 -1.73 51.56 0.01
C ALA A 446 -0.67 50.46 -0.22
N LEU A 447 -1.05 49.40 -0.93
CA LEU A 447 -0.21 48.26 -1.28
C LEU A 447 0.35 47.51 -0.07
N ASN A 448 -0.36 47.55 1.06
CA ASN A 448 -0.02 46.75 2.24
C ASN A 448 -0.54 45.31 2.14
N TRP A 449 0.37 44.36 2.17
CA TRP A 449 0.04 42.93 2.07
C TRP A 449 -0.63 42.38 3.32
N GLN A 450 -1.65 41.55 3.12
CA GLN A 450 -2.42 40.87 4.15
C GLN A 450 -2.43 39.35 3.88
N ASP A 451 -2.33 38.55 4.93
CA ASP A 451 -2.38 37.08 4.86
C ASP A 451 -3.81 36.58 5.12
N LEU A 452 -4.36 35.81 4.17
CA LEU A 452 -5.65 35.14 4.26
C LEU A 452 -5.51 33.67 4.71
N GLY A 453 -4.28 33.16 4.84
CA GLY A 453 -4.00 31.79 5.28
C GLY A 453 -4.27 30.72 4.21
N GLY A 454 -4.47 29.48 4.66
CA GLY A 454 -4.62 28.30 3.80
C GLY A 454 -3.30 27.60 3.46
N LEU A 455 -3.38 26.49 2.71
CA LEU A 455 -2.23 25.71 2.24
C LEU A 455 -2.35 25.45 0.74
N LEU A 456 -1.69 26.30 -0.04
CA LEU A 456 -1.77 26.35 -1.50
C LEU A 456 -0.67 25.52 -2.15
N THR A 457 -1.06 24.69 -3.11
CA THR A 457 -0.15 23.89 -3.95
C THR A 457 -0.13 24.34 -5.41
N SER A 458 -0.91 25.36 -5.77
CA SER A 458 -0.85 26.09 -7.05
C SER A 458 -0.62 27.59 -6.83
N PRO A 459 -0.21 28.35 -7.86
CA PRO A 459 -0.45 29.78 -7.91
C PRO A 459 -1.95 30.11 -7.78
N PRO A 460 -2.30 31.29 -7.22
CA PRO A 460 -3.68 31.76 -7.17
C PRO A 460 -4.20 32.21 -8.54
N VAL A 461 -5.51 32.08 -8.74
CA VAL A 461 -6.21 32.64 -9.92
C VAL A 461 -7.37 33.50 -9.45
N ALA A 462 -7.36 34.78 -9.80
CA ALA A 462 -8.33 35.77 -9.33
C ALA A 462 -9.34 36.14 -10.42
N VAL A 463 -10.61 36.31 -10.03
CA VAL A 463 -11.71 36.73 -10.89
C VAL A 463 -12.39 37.96 -10.28
N ALA A 464 -12.46 39.06 -11.03
CA ALA A 464 -13.20 40.27 -10.65
C ALA A 464 -14.67 40.13 -11.07
N LEU A 465 -15.59 40.43 -10.16
CA LEU A 465 -17.04 40.32 -10.32
C LEU A 465 -17.70 41.70 -10.24
N ALA A 466 -18.97 41.77 -10.64
CA ALA A 466 -19.79 42.97 -10.48
C ALA A 466 -19.89 43.41 -9.00
N GLY A 467 -19.99 44.73 -8.79
CA GLY A 467 -20.05 45.34 -7.45
C GLY A 467 -18.70 45.39 -6.74
N ALA A 468 -17.59 45.46 -7.50
CA ALA A 468 -16.23 45.50 -6.99
C ALA A 468 -15.83 44.30 -6.11
N ARG A 469 -16.36 43.10 -6.42
CA ARG A 469 -16.04 41.87 -5.69
C ARG A 469 -14.91 41.07 -6.35
N VAL A 470 -14.08 40.38 -5.57
CA VAL A 470 -13.01 39.51 -6.09
C VAL A 470 -13.03 38.14 -5.41
N ARG A 471 -13.02 37.08 -6.22
CA ARG A 471 -12.86 35.70 -5.76
C ARG A 471 -11.56 35.10 -6.27
N VAL A 472 -10.89 34.31 -5.43
CA VAL A 472 -9.60 33.68 -5.75
C VAL A 472 -9.71 32.17 -5.64
N PHE A 473 -9.21 31.46 -6.66
CA PHE A 473 -9.23 30.01 -6.78
C PHE A 473 -7.82 29.44 -6.67
N VAL A 474 -7.67 28.37 -5.90
CA VAL A 474 -6.38 27.71 -5.66
C VAL A 474 -6.56 26.19 -5.57
N ARG A 475 -5.49 25.45 -5.85
CA ARG A 475 -5.37 24.03 -5.51
C ARG A 475 -4.79 23.88 -4.10
N GLY A 476 -5.42 23.06 -3.27
CA GLY A 476 -5.01 22.78 -1.90
C GLY A 476 -4.03 21.60 -1.77
N ALA A 477 -3.61 21.28 -0.55
CA ALA A 477 -2.72 20.15 -0.25
C ALA A 477 -3.27 18.78 -0.66
N GLU A 478 -4.59 18.62 -0.63
CA GLU A 478 -5.28 17.38 -1.02
C GLU A 478 -5.60 17.33 -2.54
N ALA A 479 -4.96 18.17 -3.34
CA ALA A 479 -5.24 18.36 -4.76
C ALA A 479 -6.68 18.82 -5.10
N GLY A 480 -7.49 19.21 -4.11
CA GLY A 480 -8.83 19.78 -4.32
C GLY A 480 -8.83 21.28 -4.60
N LEU A 481 -9.92 21.78 -5.21
CA LEU A 481 -10.15 23.21 -5.46
C LEU A 481 -10.66 23.92 -4.20
N TRP A 482 -10.12 25.10 -3.93
CA TRP A 482 -10.56 26.00 -2.86
C TRP A 482 -10.83 27.41 -3.40
N MET A 483 -11.78 28.11 -2.77
CA MET A 483 -12.16 29.48 -3.12
C MET A 483 -12.04 30.40 -1.90
N PHE A 484 -11.47 31.59 -2.11
CA PHE A 484 -11.42 32.69 -1.15
C PHE A 484 -12.28 33.86 -1.65
N ASP A 485 -13.10 34.44 -0.79
CA ASP A 485 -13.79 35.73 -1.05
C ASP A 485 -13.01 36.85 -0.34
N VAL A 486 -12.50 37.79 -1.12
CA VAL A 486 -11.53 38.80 -0.64
C VAL A 486 -12.22 40.09 -0.23
N THR A 487 -13.33 40.40 -0.90
CA THR A 487 -14.03 41.69 -0.82
C THR A 487 -15.23 41.69 0.14
N GLY A 488 -15.70 40.50 0.56
CA GLY A 488 -16.79 40.34 1.52
C GLY A 488 -16.41 40.41 3.00
N GLY A 489 -15.12 40.66 3.32
CA GLY A 489 -14.56 40.53 4.67
C GLY A 489 -13.91 39.16 4.92
N PRO A 490 -13.29 38.92 6.10
CA PRO A 490 -12.60 37.68 6.38
C PRO A 490 -13.58 36.51 6.51
N ALA A 491 -13.73 35.72 5.45
CA ALA A 491 -14.45 34.46 5.43
C ALA A 491 -13.47 33.28 5.39
N LEU A 492 -13.86 32.15 6.00
CA LEU A 492 -13.09 30.91 5.86
C LEU A 492 -13.09 30.48 4.39
N PRO A 493 -11.96 29.99 3.85
CA PRO A 493 -11.91 29.50 2.48
C PRO A 493 -12.88 28.34 2.28
N GLN A 494 -13.62 28.38 1.18
CA GLN A 494 -14.64 27.39 0.85
C GLN A 494 -14.00 26.22 0.08
N PRO A 495 -14.11 24.97 0.58
CA PRO A 495 -13.71 23.81 -0.20
C PRO A 495 -14.72 23.56 -1.31
N LEU A 496 -14.23 23.48 -2.54
CA LEU A 496 -15.03 23.13 -3.71
C LEU A 496 -14.77 21.67 -4.13
N GLY A 497 -13.77 21.00 -3.58
CA GLY A 497 -13.49 19.58 -3.85
C GLY A 497 -12.93 19.33 -5.26
N GLY A 498 -13.03 18.10 -5.75
CA GLY A 498 -12.38 17.65 -6.99
C GLY A 498 -10.96 17.10 -6.75
N LEU A 499 -10.37 16.51 -7.80
CA LEU A 499 -8.99 15.99 -7.80
C LEU A 499 -8.25 16.59 -9.01
N LEU A 500 -7.53 17.68 -8.77
CA LEU A 500 -6.89 18.49 -9.80
C LEU A 500 -5.42 18.08 -9.99
N ALA A 501 -5.06 17.80 -11.24
CA ALA A 501 -3.69 17.52 -11.69
C ALA A 501 -3.01 18.74 -12.35
N SER A 502 -3.71 19.88 -12.47
CA SER A 502 -3.15 21.16 -12.90
C SER A 502 -3.54 22.28 -11.94
N ASP A 503 -3.02 23.48 -12.19
CA ASP A 503 -3.58 24.71 -11.62
C ASP A 503 -5.01 24.93 -12.18
N PRO A 504 -5.90 25.59 -11.43
CA PRO A 504 -7.23 25.93 -11.94
C PRO A 504 -7.15 27.09 -12.93
N ALA A 505 -8.13 27.19 -13.84
CA ALA A 505 -8.37 28.34 -14.69
C ALA A 505 -9.80 28.84 -14.48
N ALA A 506 -9.98 30.10 -14.09
CA ALA A 506 -11.27 30.65 -13.75
C ALA A 506 -11.59 31.89 -14.59
N VAL A 507 -12.85 32.02 -15.02
CA VAL A 507 -13.32 33.13 -15.85
C VAL A 507 -14.75 33.51 -15.49
N THR A 508 -15.11 34.78 -15.69
CA THR A 508 -16.49 35.27 -15.59
C THR A 508 -16.94 35.86 -16.93
N PRO A 509 -18.12 35.51 -17.45
CA PRO A 509 -18.63 36.06 -18.71
C PRO A 509 -19.40 37.38 -18.54
N ASP A 510 -20.00 37.61 -17.39
CA ASP A 510 -20.98 38.68 -17.14
C ASP A 510 -20.77 39.38 -15.78
N GLY A 511 -19.71 39.03 -15.06
CA GLY A 511 -19.43 39.53 -13.72
C GLY A 511 -20.32 38.92 -12.62
N ILE A 512 -21.16 37.93 -12.95
CA ILE A 512 -22.06 37.23 -12.02
C ILE A 512 -21.70 35.74 -11.97
N ARG A 513 -21.65 35.08 -13.13
CA ARG A 513 -21.29 33.67 -13.26
C ARG A 513 -19.79 33.47 -13.20
N ILE A 514 -19.37 32.30 -12.72
CA ILE A 514 -17.95 31.92 -12.69
C ILE A 514 -17.81 30.49 -13.18
N ALA A 515 -17.03 30.29 -14.22
CA ALA A 515 -16.63 28.96 -14.64
C ALA A 515 -15.20 28.68 -14.17
N VAL A 516 -14.98 27.49 -13.62
CA VAL A 516 -13.65 27.01 -13.22
C VAL A 516 -13.36 25.72 -13.98
N PHE A 517 -12.19 25.69 -14.61
CA PHE A 517 -11.67 24.59 -15.40
C PHE A 517 -10.38 24.08 -14.79
N ALA A 518 -10.15 22.78 -14.88
CA ALA A 518 -8.88 22.19 -14.48
C ALA A 518 -8.65 20.87 -15.22
N ARG A 519 -7.40 20.44 -15.31
CA ARG A 519 -7.08 19.08 -15.68
C ARG A 519 -7.34 18.16 -14.50
N GLY A 520 -8.19 17.15 -14.70
CA GLY A 520 -8.39 16.08 -13.74
C GLY A 520 -7.19 15.12 -13.72
N ILE A 521 -7.08 14.31 -12.67
CA ILE A 521 -6.04 13.26 -12.58
C ILE A 521 -6.14 12.20 -13.69
N ASP A 522 -7.24 12.17 -14.44
CA ASP A 522 -7.48 11.35 -15.63
C ASP A 522 -7.03 12.04 -16.94
N ASP A 523 -6.32 13.17 -16.83
CA ASP A 523 -5.87 14.03 -17.93
C ASP A 523 -6.98 14.60 -18.82
N ALA A 524 -8.24 14.49 -18.40
CA ALA A 524 -9.35 15.16 -19.06
C ALA A 524 -9.49 16.60 -18.57
N LEU A 525 -10.12 17.44 -19.39
CA LEU A 525 -10.62 18.73 -18.94
C LEU A 525 -11.89 18.52 -18.12
N TRP A 526 -11.90 19.06 -16.90
CA TRP A 526 -13.06 19.10 -16.02
C TRP A 526 -13.47 20.54 -15.79
N TRP A 527 -14.76 20.77 -15.61
CA TRP A 527 -15.29 22.09 -15.32
C TRP A 527 -16.42 22.06 -14.30
N ARG A 528 -16.69 23.23 -13.73
CA ARG A 528 -17.89 23.54 -12.96
C ARG A 528 -18.21 25.02 -13.06
N GLU A 529 -19.45 25.38 -12.78
CA GLU A 529 -19.94 26.75 -12.86
C GLU A 529 -20.62 27.16 -11.56
N HIS A 530 -20.45 28.43 -11.19
CA HIS A 530 -21.31 29.13 -10.23
C HIS A 530 -22.27 30.00 -11.03
N ASP A 531 -23.56 29.76 -10.92
CA ASP A 531 -24.59 30.45 -11.73
C ASP A 531 -24.95 31.87 -11.23
N GLY A 532 -24.41 32.26 -10.07
CA GLY A 532 -24.73 33.50 -9.38
C GLY A 532 -25.31 33.25 -7.99
N ALA A 533 -25.84 32.04 -7.75
CA ALA A 533 -26.34 31.58 -6.46
C ALA A 533 -25.60 30.32 -5.98
N ASP A 534 -25.54 29.28 -6.82
CA ASP A 534 -25.06 27.94 -6.45
C ASP A 534 -23.95 27.44 -7.38
N TRP A 535 -23.13 26.54 -6.84
CA TRP A 535 -22.13 25.82 -7.63
C TRP A 535 -22.71 24.51 -8.20
N SER A 536 -22.47 24.27 -9.48
CA SER A 536 -22.68 22.96 -10.11
C SER A 536 -21.72 21.90 -9.56
N GLY A 537 -22.03 20.62 -9.82
CA GLY A 537 -21.06 19.53 -9.69
C GLY A 537 -19.94 19.64 -10.74
N TRP A 538 -18.88 18.85 -10.54
CA TRP A 538 -17.81 18.69 -11.54
C TRP A 538 -18.31 17.86 -12.72
N GLU A 539 -18.15 18.40 -13.94
CA GLU A 539 -18.48 17.71 -15.19
C GLU A 539 -17.21 17.50 -16.02
N ARG A 540 -17.08 16.30 -16.59
CA ARG A 540 -15.96 15.90 -17.43
C ARG A 540 -16.23 16.28 -18.89
N LEU A 541 -15.38 17.11 -19.47
CA LEU A 541 -15.45 17.51 -20.88
C LEU A 541 -14.61 16.62 -21.80
N GLY A 542 -13.76 15.75 -21.23
CA GLY A 542 -12.92 14.81 -21.97
C GLY A 542 -11.63 15.45 -22.50
N GLY A 543 -11.11 14.91 -23.60
CA GLY A 543 -9.77 15.23 -24.11
C GLY A 543 -8.64 14.54 -23.33
N ALA A 544 -7.42 14.63 -23.87
CA ALA A 544 -6.19 14.20 -23.22
C ALA A 544 -5.23 15.39 -23.20
N ILE A 545 -5.36 16.23 -22.17
CA ILE A 545 -4.64 17.49 -22.05
C ILE A 545 -3.40 17.35 -21.17
N ALA A 546 -2.41 18.19 -21.42
CA ALA A 546 -1.17 18.29 -20.68
C ALA A 546 -0.99 19.70 -20.14
N GLY A 547 -0.69 19.84 -18.85
CA GLY A 547 -0.50 21.16 -18.21
C GLY A 547 -1.80 21.85 -17.80
N THR A 548 -1.73 23.18 -17.67
CA THR A 548 -2.83 24.03 -17.19
C THR A 548 -3.68 24.54 -18.36
N PRO A 549 -5.03 24.42 -18.31
CA PRO A 549 -5.89 24.99 -19.34
C PRO A 549 -5.93 26.53 -19.25
N ALA A 550 -6.22 27.20 -20.37
CA ALA A 550 -6.51 28.63 -20.43
C ALA A 550 -7.95 28.84 -20.89
N ALA A 551 -8.77 29.46 -20.05
CA ALA A 551 -10.17 29.72 -20.31
C ALA A 551 -10.43 31.20 -20.59
N THR A 552 -11.36 31.48 -21.50
CA THR A 552 -11.85 32.83 -21.77
C THR A 552 -13.36 32.82 -21.99
N ALA A 553 -13.99 33.97 -21.77
CA ALA A 553 -15.40 34.19 -22.05
C ALA A 553 -15.56 35.06 -23.29
N THR A 554 -16.56 34.73 -24.09
CA THR A 554 -16.93 35.46 -25.31
C THR A 554 -18.04 36.45 -24.99
N GLY A 555 -18.21 37.49 -25.82
CA GLY A 555 -19.26 38.49 -25.61
C GLY A 555 -20.71 37.97 -25.71
N THR A 556 -20.91 36.70 -26.06
CA THR A 556 -22.21 36.01 -26.00
C THR A 556 -22.49 35.32 -24.66
N GLY A 557 -21.58 35.44 -23.69
CA GLY A 557 -21.69 34.81 -22.38
C GLY A 557 -21.30 33.32 -22.35
N ARG A 558 -20.54 32.85 -23.36
CA ARG A 558 -20.08 31.45 -23.54
C ARG A 558 -18.59 31.31 -23.28
N TYR A 559 -18.14 30.09 -23.04
CA TYR A 559 -16.73 29.78 -22.72
C TYR A 559 -15.98 29.13 -23.89
N ASP A 560 -14.73 29.58 -24.09
CA ASP A 560 -13.71 28.91 -24.90
C ASP A 560 -12.55 28.51 -23.98
N VAL A 561 -12.09 27.26 -24.09
CA VAL A 561 -10.98 26.73 -23.28
C VAL A 561 -9.95 26.11 -24.19
N PHE A 562 -8.69 26.43 -23.94
CA PHE A 562 -7.53 25.96 -24.67
C PHE A 562 -6.62 25.18 -23.75
N ALA A 563 -6.10 24.06 -24.22
CA ALA A 563 -5.13 23.29 -23.46
C ALA A 563 -4.15 22.60 -24.41
N ARG A 564 -2.91 22.41 -23.97
CA ARG A 564 -1.95 21.63 -24.76
C ARG A 564 -2.38 20.17 -24.79
N GLY A 565 -2.40 19.54 -25.97
CA GLY A 565 -2.71 18.12 -26.11
C GLY A 565 -1.53 17.23 -25.74
N LYS A 566 -1.78 16.06 -25.15
CA LYS A 566 -0.74 15.04 -24.91
C LYS A 566 -0.12 14.51 -26.21
N ALA A 567 -0.91 14.44 -27.27
CA ALA A 567 -0.45 14.06 -28.61
C ALA A 567 0.33 15.19 -29.34
N GLY A 568 0.49 16.35 -28.70
CA GLY A 568 0.91 17.59 -29.36
C GLY A 568 -0.29 18.49 -29.69
N GLY A 569 -0.01 19.67 -30.25
CA GLY A 569 -1.03 20.65 -30.63
C GLY A 569 -1.78 21.30 -29.47
N VAL A 570 -2.71 22.18 -29.81
CA VAL A 570 -3.64 22.82 -28.87
C VAL A 570 -5.03 22.21 -29.06
N LEU A 571 -5.62 21.69 -27.98
CA LEU A 571 -7.01 21.29 -27.90
C LEU A 571 -7.89 22.48 -27.53
N HIS A 572 -9.00 22.60 -28.24
CA HIS A 572 -10.03 23.63 -28.05
C HIS A 572 -11.34 22.98 -27.60
N PHE A 573 -11.91 23.51 -26.52
CA PHE A 573 -13.21 23.13 -25.97
C PHE A 573 -14.11 24.37 -26.00
N ARG A 574 -15.33 24.21 -26.50
CA ARG A 574 -16.26 25.33 -26.64
C ARG A 574 -17.64 24.99 -26.14
N GLN A 575 -18.24 25.95 -25.46
CA GLN A 575 -19.64 25.90 -25.10
C GLN A 575 -20.51 26.51 -26.21
N ALA A 576 -21.45 25.74 -26.75
CA ALA A 576 -22.45 26.18 -27.72
C ALA A 576 -23.86 26.28 -27.09
N SER A 577 -24.87 26.72 -27.85
CA SER A 577 -26.26 26.85 -27.35
C SER A 577 -26.88 25.54 -26.88
N GLY A 578 -26.34 24.39 -27.31
CA GLY A 578 -26.79 23.05 -26.91
C GLY A 578 -25.89 22.35 -25.88
N GLY A 579 -24.94 23.07 -25.26
CA GLY A 579 -23.96 22.50 -24.34
C GLY A 579 -22.54 22.46 -24.92
N TRP A 580 -21.67 21.67 -24.28
CA TRP A 580 -20.28 21.51 -24.69
C TRP A 580 -20.15 20.74 -26.00
N GLN A 581 -19.32 21.25 -26.90
CA GLN A 581 -18.94 20.55 -28.12
C GLN A 581 -17.79 19.57 -27.84
N PRO A 582 -17.64 18.49 -28.64
CA PRO A 582 -16.48 17.60 -28.55
C PRO A 582 -15.17 18.39 -28.72
N PRO A 583 -14.09 18.01 -28.00
CA PRO A 583 -12.81 18.68 -28.11
C PRO A 583 -12.25 18.57 -29.54
N ARG A 584 -11.68 19.67 -30.02
CA ARG A 584 -11.07 19.76 -31.35
C ARG A 584 -9.59 20.09 -31.22
N ASP A 585 -8.73 19.37 -31.93
CA ASP A 585 -7.34 19.78 -32.15
C ASP A 585 -7.29 20.88 -33.20
N ILE A 586 -6.74 22.03 -32.82
CA ILE A 586 -6.56 23.21 -33.68
C ILE A 586 -5.09 23.41 -34.09
N GLY A 587 -4.23 22.41 -33.86
CA GLY A 587 -2.84 22.36 -34.30
C GLY A 587 -1.89 23.22 -33.47
N GLY A 588 -0.79 23.65 -34.10
CA GLY A 588 0.27 24.45 -33.45
C GLY A 588 1.39 23.60 -32.83
N ASP A 589 2.40 24.29 -32.28
CA ASP A 589 3.59 23.66 -31.70
C ASP A 589 3.84 24.08 -30.23
N PRO A 590 2.84 23.98 -29.33
CA PRO A 590 2.97 24.51 -27.96
C PRO A 590 4.03 23.77 -27.14
N ALA A 591 4.94 24.53 -26.51
CA ALA A 591 5.92 24.02 -25.55
C ALA A 591 5.46 24.14 -24.09
N GLY A 592 4.60 25.10 -23.79
CA GLY A 592 4.04 25.36 -22.46
C GLY A 592 2.54 25.63 -22.48
N ASP A 593 2.03 26.18 -21.38
CA ASP A 593 0.60 26.39 -21.19
C ASP A 593 0.10 27.57 -22.06
N PRO A 594 -1.08 27.45 -22.70
CA PRO A 594 -1.62 28.53 -23.53
C PRO A 594 -2.02 29.76 -22.71
N ALA A 595 -2.16 30.89 -23.39
CA ALA A 595 -2.86 32.07 -22.90
C ALA A 595 -4.06 32.37 -23.79
N ALA A 596 -5.18 32.75 -23.18
CA ALA A 596 -6.42 32.96 -23.89
C ALA A 596 -7.06 34.30 -23.50
N ILE A 597 -7.65 34.97 -24.49
CA ILE A 597 -8.45 36.18 -24.29
C ILE A 597 -9.59 36.21 -25.31
N GLY A 598 -10.73 36.78 -24.96
CA GLY A 598 -11.93 36.79 -25.79
C GLY A 598 -12.83 37.98 -25.46
N GLY A 599 -13.83 38.22 -26.30
CA GLY A 599 -14.71 39.37 -26.16
C GLY A 599 -15.89 39.36 -27.13
N GLY A 600 -16.61 40.49 -27.18
CA GLY A 600 -17.78 40.67 -28.05
C GLY A 600 -17.44 41.20 -29.46
N PRO A 601 -18.29 40.95 -30.48
CA PRO A 601 -19.58 40.23 -30.38
C PRO A 601 -19.47 38.69 -30.32
N ASP A 602 -18.40 38.05 -30.79
CA ASP A 602 -18.01 36.65 -30.45
C ASP A 602 -16.61 36.34 -31.02
N TRP A 603 -15.55 36.54 -30.23
CA TRP A 603 -14.19 36.21 -30.65
C TRP A 603 -13.34 35.67 -29.51
N ALA A 604 -12.32 34.89 -29.85
CA ALA A 604 -11.31 34.39 -28.92
C ALA A 604 -9.94 34.34 -29.59
N LEU A 605 -8.87 34.57 -28.84
CA LEU A 605 -7.49 34.43 -29.27
C LEU A 605 -6.76 33.49 -28.31
N CYS A 606 -5.98 32.57 -28.87
CA CYS A 606 -5.08 31.70 -28.14
C CYS A 606 -3.64 32.01 -28.57
N ALA A 607 -2.77 32.27 -27.60
CA ALA A 607 -1.34 32.45 -27.79
C ALA A 607 -0.56 31.38 -27.05
N VAL A 608 0.54 30.91 -27.63
CA VAL A 608 1.42 29.89 -27.07
C VAL A 608 2.88 30.28 -27.25
N ARG A 609 3.72 29.80 -26.35
CA ARG A 609 5.16 29.70 -26.61
C ARG A 609 5.44 28.41 -27.38
N THR A 610 6.08 28.51 -28.53
CA THR A 610 6.45 27.36 -29.37
C THR A 610 7.70 26.64 -28.84
N ARG A 611 8.02 25.44 -29.37
CA ARG A 611 9.20 24.66 -28.91
C ARG A 611 10.53 25.33 -29.20
N ASP A 612 10.59 26.18 -30.21
CA ASP A 612 11.73 27.04 -30.52
C ASP A 612 11.72 28.37 -29.73
N GLY A 613 10.76 28.55 -28.82
CA GLY A 613 10.68 29.70 -27.93
C GLY A 613 10.06 30.95 -28.56
N ARG A 614 9.37 30.85 -29.71
CA ARG A 614 8.69 31.99 -30.32
C ARG A 614 7.28 32.17 -29.76
N LEU A 615 6.71 33.36 -29.94
CA LEU A 615 5.30 33.62 -29.70
C LEU A 615 4.52 33.24 -30.96
N ALA A 616 3.53 32.35 -30.84
CA ALA A 616 2.58 32.09 -31.91
C ALA A 616 1.15 32.30 -31.39
N HIS A 617 0.25 32.81 -32.24
CA HIS A 617 -1.16 32.92 -31.91
C HIS A 617 -2.07 32.52 -33.07
N LEU A 618 -3.32 32.22 -32.73
CA LEU A 618 -4.43 32.21 -33.67
C LEU A 618 -5.64 32.89 -33.03
N TYR A 619 -6.50 33.46 -33.86
CA TYR A 619 -7.77 34.05 -33.44
C TYR A 619 -8.96 33.37 -34.13
N ARG A 620 -10.08 33.33 -33.40
CA ARG A 620 -11.41 32.91 -33.84
C ARG A 620 -12.31 34.13 -33.91
N SER A 621 -13.04 34.28 -35.01
CA SER A 621 -14.18 35.19 -35.13
C SER A 621 -15.42 34.37 -35.48
N ALA A 622 -16.42 34.37 -34.60
CA ALA A 622 -17.57 33.47 -34.69
C ALA A 622 -17.13 32.02 -34.97
N GLU A 623 -17.64 31.34 -36.00
CA GLU A 623 -17.27 29.94 -36.25
C GLU A 623 -15.92 29.76 -37.00
N THR A 624 -15.24 30.85 -37.37
CA THR A 624 -14.07 30.79 -38.27
C THR A 624 -12.76 30.99 -37.52
N TRP A 625 -11.83 30.06 -37.72
CA TRP A 625 -10.44 30.16 -37.24
C TRP A 625 -9.53 30.75 -38.29
N SER A 626 -8.60 31.60 -37.85
CA SER A 626 -7.39 31.93 -38.62
C SER A 626 -6.36 30.79 -38.56
N GLY A 627 -5.34 30.87 -39.42
CA GLY A 627 -4.15 30.04 -39.27
C GLY A 627 -3.23 30.54 -38.15
N TRP A 628 -2.34 29.68 -37.68
CA TRP A 628 -1.29 30.05 -36.73
C TRP A 628 -0.36 31.12 -37.32
N THR A 629 -0.20 32.22 -36.58
CA THR A 629 0.66 33.36 -36.94
C THR A 629 1.82 33.43 -35.97
N ASP A 630 3.04 33.38 -36.49
CA ASP A 630 4.28 33.60 -35.73
C ASP A 630 4.51 35.09 -35.50
N GLN A 631 4.72 35.47 -34.25
CA GLN A 631 4.95 36.83 -33.76
C GLN A 631 6.40 37.01 -33.26
N GLY A 632 7.29 36.05 -33.54
CA GLY A 632 8.71 36.12 -33.20
C GLY A 632 8.98 36.16 -31.69
N GLY A 633 10.11 36.76 -31.31
CA GLY A 633 10.60 36.80 -29.93
C GLY A 633 11.38 35.53 -29.53
N THR A 634 12.00 35.58 -28.36
CA THR A 634 12.74 34.46 -27.74
C THR A 634 12.28 34.29 -26.30
N LEU A 635 11.08 33.74 -26.14
CA LEU A 635 10.38 33.59 -24.87
C LEU A 635 10.96 32.45 -24.01
N GLY A 636 11.13 32.73 -22.72
CA GLY A 636 11.52 31.80 -21.66
C GLY A 636 10.41 31.52 -20.63
N SER A 637 9.24 32.15 -20.78
CA SER A 637 8.00 31.79 -20.07
C SER A 637 6.83 31.71 -21.05
N ASP A 638 5.73 31.14 -20.59
CA ASP A 638 4.47 31.20 -21.33
C ASP A 638 3.96 32.66 -21.38
N PRO A 639 3.27 33.07 -22.47
CA PRO A 639 2.84 34.45 -22.66
C PRO A 639 1.69 34.82 -21.73
N SER A 640 1.52 36.10 -21.42
CA SER A 640 0.35 36.65 -20.76
C SER A 640 -0.32 37.68 -21.65
N LEU A 641 -1.66 37.76 -21.62
CA LEU A 641 -2.46 38.57 -22.54
C LEU A 641 -3.38 39.50 -21.76
N ALA A 642 -3.54 40.74 -22.23
CA ALA A 642 -4.60 41.64 -21.81
C ALA A 642 -5.04 42.54 -22.97
N ALA A 643 -6.30 42.97 -22.95
CA ALA A 643 -6.83 43.93 -23.91
C ALA A 643 -6.89 45.33 -23.29
N SER A 644 -6.56 46.36 -24.08
CA SER A 644 -6.97 47.75 -23.85
C SER A 644 -8.06 48.12 -24.86
N ALA A 645 -8.57 49.37 -24.80
CA ALA A 645 -9.68 49.81 -25.66
C ALA A 645 -9.45 49.66 -27.18
N ALA A 646 -8.20 49.50 -27.64
CA ALA A 646 -7.88 49.33 -29.06
C ALA A 646 -6.72 48.35 -29.37
N GLN A 647 -6.09 47.73 -28.36
CA GLN A 647 -4.86 46.94 -28.55
C GLN A 647 -4.87 45.67 -27.71
N LEU A 648 -4.23 44.62 -28.24
CA LEU A 648 -3.95 43.38 -27.51
C LEU A 648 -2.49 43.37 -27.09
N HIS A 649 -2.27 43.44 -25.78
CA HIS A 649 -0.95 43.45 -25.17
C HIS A 649 -0.52 42.02 -24.82
N VAL A 650 0.75 41.73 -25.05
CA VAL A 650 1.40 40.50 -24.62
C VAL A 650 2.61 40.82 -23.75
N ALA A 651 2.76 40.10 -22.64
CA ALA A 651 3.96 40.16 -21.80
C ALA A 651 4.53 38.75 -21.61
N ALA A 652 5.85 38.66 -21.56
CA ALA A 652 6.55 37.40 -21.31
C ALA A 652 7.93 37.66 -20.71
N ARG A 653 8.46 36.66 -20.01
CA ARG A 653 9.88 36.57 -19.71
C ARG A 653 10.60 36.02 -20.93
N PHE A 654 11.68 36.65 -21.35
CA PHE A 654 12.53 36.13 -22.44
C PHE A 654 13.50 35.05 -21.96
N ALA A 655 14.17 34.38 -22.89
CA ALA A 655 15.13 33.30 -22.64
C ALA A 655 16.32 33.76 -21.78
N ASP A 656 16.70 35.03 -21.87
CA ASP A 656 17.72 35.65 -21.01
C ASP A 656 17.18 36.05 -19.62
N GLY A 657 15.89 35.86 -19.37
CA GLY A 657 15.24 36.11 -18.09
C GLY A 657 14.72 37.53 -17.91
N THR A 658 14.86 38.46 -18.86
CA THR A 658 14.30 39.82 -18.66
C THR A 658 12.84 39.93 -19.10
N LEU A 659 12.15 40.94 -18.55
CA LEU A 659 10.78 41.27 -18.91
C LEU A 659 10.71 41.93 -20.29
N ALA A 660 9.73 41.53 -21.09
CA ALA A 660 9.40 42.18 -22.33
C ALA A 660 7.88 42.26 -22.55
N THR A 661 7.46 43.31 -23.26
CA THR A 661 6.08 43.48 -23.73
C THR A 661 6.05 43.72 -25.23
N ALA A 662 4.90 43.45 -25.82
CA ALA A 662 4.62 43.78 -27.20
C ALA A 662 3.11 44.01 -27.39
N VAL A 663 2.74 44.71 -28.45
CA VAL A 663 1.35 44.81 -28.91
C VAL A 663 1.20 43.86 -30.10
N LEU A 664 0.27 42.90 -30.00
CA LEU A 664 -0.01 41.98 -31.09
C LEU A 664 -0.49 42.76 -32.32
N SER A 665 0.07 42.41 -33.48
CA SER A 665 -0.26 43.04 -34.75
C SER A 665 -0.37 41.98 -35.85
N THR A 666 -0.85 42.38 -37.02
CA THR A 666 -0.87 41.51 -38.21
C THR A 666 0.52 41.19 -38.75
N GLY A 667 1.55 41.97 -38.37
CA GLY A 667 2.96 41.71 -38.68
C GLY A 667 3.76 41.28 -37.44
N LEU A 668 5.09 41.21 -37.58
CA LEU A 668 5.96 40.97 -36.44
C LEU A 668 5.92 42.16 -35.46
N PRO A 669 5.59 41.96 -34.19
CA PRO A 669 5.49 43.02 -33.21
C PRO A 669 6.88 43.47 -32.75
N THR A 670 6.98 44.73 -32.34
CA THR A 670 8.19 45.26 -31.69
C THR A 670 8.17 44.89 -30.21
N TRP A 671 9.15 44.11 -29.77
CA TRP A 671 9.32 43.78 -28.36
C TRP A 671 10.04 44.89 -27.60
N VAL A 672 9.36 45.46 -26.61
CA VAL A 672 9.90 46.46 -25.69
C VAL A 672 10.50 45.75 -24.48
N ARG A 673 11.73 46.10 -24.11
CA ARG A 673 12.45 45.52 -22.98
C ARG A 673 12.44 46.47 -21.79
N HIS A 674 12.05 45.99 -20.62
CA HIS A 674 11.93 46.81 -19.41
C HIS A 674 13.01 46.47 -18.38
N GLY A 675 13.20 47.37 -17.40
CA GLY A 675 14.06 47.18 -16.24
C GLY A 675 15.53 47.50 -16.48
N GLU A 676 15.86 48.52 -17.27
CA GLU A 676 17.26 48.94 -17.43
C GLU A 676 17.83 49.57 -16.15
N GLY A 677 19.06 49.20 -15.80
CA GLY A 677 19.73 49.61 -14.58
C GLY A 677 19.38 48.75 -13.36
N TRP A 678 20.16 48.91 -12.30
CA TRP A 678 19.91 48.25 -11.01
C TRP A 678 18.91 49.02 -10.14
N GLY A 679 18.63 50.30 -10.42
CA GLY A 679 18.01 51.21 -9.47
C GLY A 679 19.01 51.76 -8.47
N GLY A 680 18.51 52.33 -7.36
CA GLY A 680 19.35 53.02 -6.37
C GLY A 680 20.21 52.06 -5.54
N ILE A 681 21.47 52.41 -5.28
CA ILE A 681 22.38 51.70 -4.37
C ILE A 681 22.96 52.73 -3.40
N ASP A 682 22.61 52.64 -2.12
CA ASP A 682 22.97 53.67 -1.13
C ASP A 682 24.45 53.73 -0.82
N ASP A 683 25.09 52.57 -0.63
CA ASP A 683 26.54 52.48 -0.46
C ASP A 683 27.13 51.33 -1.28
N ARG A 684 27.82 51.69 -2.37
CA ARG A 684 28.50 50.72 -3.25
C ARG A 684 29.64 49.94 -2.57
N ARG A 685 30.09 50.38 -1.38
CA ARG A 685 31.11 49.69 -0.57
C ARG A 685 30.54 48.51 0.19
N GLU A 686 29.28 48.62 0.60
CA GLU A 686 28.57 47.52 1.25
C GLU A 686 27.99 46.53 0.23
N ALA A 687 27.85 46.97 -1.02
CA ALA A 687 27.33 46.14 -2.09
C ALA A 687 28.25 44.95 -2.44
N ARG A 688 27.65 43.78 -2.68
CA ARG A 688 28.33 42.57 -3.15
C ARG A 688 27.77 42.17 -4.50
N LEU A 689 28.65 42.02 -5.49
CA LEU A 689 28.27 41.64 -6.84
C LEU A 689 28.84 40.26 -7.17
N TYR A 690 28.01 39.36 -7.65
CA TYR A 690 28.40 38.02 -8.08
C TYR A 690 28.00 37.83 -9.54
N GLU A 691 28.90 37.24 -10.31
CA GLU A 691 28.50 36.63 -11.58
C GLU A 691 28.02 35.21 -11.28
N ILE A 692 26.78 34.92 -11.66
CA ILE A 692 26.11 33.66 -11.41
C ILE A 692 25.88 32.88 -12.71
N GLY A 693 25.75 31.57 -12.60
CA GLY A 693 25.37 30.71 -13.71
C GLY A 693 24.01 31.12 -14.30
N GLY A 694 23.86 30.98 -15.61
CA GLY A 694 22.63 31.38 -16.31
C GLY A 694 21.38 30.54 -16.01
N SER A 695 21.53 29.41 -15.28
CA SER A 695 20.44 28.54 -14.83
C SER A 695 20.60 28.23 -13.34
N ASP A 696 19.48 28.18 -12.64
CA ASP A 696 19.45 27.81 -11.22
C ASP A 696 19.69 26.32 -11.04
N ILE A 697 20.33 25.98 -9.92
CA ILE A 697 20.37 24.62 -9.38
C ILE A 697 18.98 24.32 -8.85
N ALA A 698 18.24 23.50 -9.59
CA ALA A 698 16.90 23.10 -9.22
C ALA A 698 16.95 22.01 -8.14
N PHE A 699 16.38 22.30 -6.96
CA PHE A 699 16.15 21.33 -5.89
C PHE A 699 14.69 20.85 -5.89
N ARG A 700 14.45 19.65 -5.36
CA ARG A 700 13.09 19.13 -5.16
C ARG A 700 12.50 19.71 -3.88
N ASP A 701 11.21 20.02 -3.91
CA ASP A 701 10.40 20.41 -2.75
C ASP A 701 9.75 19.20 -2.04
N TYR A 702 10.21 17.99 -2.37
CA TYR A 702 9.85 16.73 -1.75
C TYR A 702 11.04 15.76 -1.72
N ASP A 703 10.95 14.78 -0.83
CA ASP A 703 11.92 13.70 -0.69
C ASP A 703 11.20 12.39 -0.34
N TYR A 704 11.90 11.27 -0.54
CA TYR A 704 11.41 9.95 -0.22
C TYR A 704 11.91 9.52 1.16
N PRO A 705 11.02 9.25 2.13
CA PRO A 705 11.39 8.75 3.43
C PRO A 705 12.30 7.51 3.37
N ASP A 706 13.14 7.36 4.40
CA ASP A 706 13.98 6.17 4.55
C ASP A 706 13.17 4.88 4.76
N ARG A 707 11.98 5.01 5.35
CA ARG A 707 11.08 3.90 5.65
C ARG A 707 9.87 3.90 4.73
N THR A 708 9.57 2.74 4.16
CA THR A 708 8.38 2.52 3.31
C THR A 708 7.27 1.93 4.17
N SER A 709 6.08 2.55 4.14
CA SER A 709 4.91 2.10 4.89
C SER A 709 3.60 2.59 4.27
N GLY A 710 2.49 1.97 4.66
CA GLY A 710 1.15 2.44 4.32
C GLY A 710 0.57 1.84 3.04
N GLY A 711 -0.57 2.40 2.61
CA GLY A 711 -1.34 1.89 1.47
C GLY A 711 -0.90 2.41 0.11
N TRP A 712 0.19 3.19 0.04
CA TRP A 712 0.66 3.80 -1.19
C TRP A 712 2.15 3.59 -1.36
N LEU A 713 2.56 3.27 -2.58
CA LEU A 713 3.93 3.02 -3.00
C LEU A 713 4.27 3.98 -4.16
N SER A 714 5.53 4.38 -4.27
CA SER A 714 6.06 5.12 -5.41
C SER A 714 7.08 4.26 -6.14
N LEU A 715 6.83 3.94 -7.41
CA LEU A 715 7.74 3.16 -8.24
C LEU A 715 8.37 4.08 -9.30
N PRO A 716 9.70 4.13 -9.46
CA PRO A 716 10.33 4.94 -10.48
C PRO A 716 10.05 4.38 -11.88
N LEU A 717 9.76 5.27 -12.83
CA LEU A 717 9.69 4.98 -14.27
C LEU A 717 11.10 5.11 -14.88
N GLU A 718 11.41 4.27 -15.85
CA GLU A 718 12.62 4.43 -16.67
C GLU A 718 12.47 5.66 -17.59
N PRO A 719 13.57 6.32 -18.00
CA PRO A 719 13.49 7.49 -18.87
C PRO A 719 12.73 7.20 -20.17
N GLY A 720 11.60 7.88 -20.38
CA GLY A 720 10.74 7.67 -21.54
C GLY A 720 9.81 6.46 -21.47
N GLU A 721 9.77 5.75 -20.32
CA GLU A 721 8.82 4.66 -20.08
C GLU A 721 7.39 5.21 -20.05
N ASP A 722 6.52 4.64 -20.88
CA ASP A 722 5.08 4.89 -20.80
C ASP A 722 4.52 4.11 -19.61
N PRO A 723 3.91 4.77 -18.60
CA PRO A 723 3.36 4.09 -17.42
C PRO A 723 2.24 3.09 -17.75
N ASP A 724 1.64 3.18 -18.93
CA ASP A 724 0.59 2.27 -19.41
C ASP A 724 1.09 1.18 -20.35
N ASP A 725 2.40 1.14 -20.66
CA ASP A 725 2.98 0.11 -21.52
C ASP A 725 2.83 -1.30 -20.92
N ALA A 726 2.37 -2.24 -21.74
CA ALA A 726 2.19 -3.63 -21.35
C ALA A 726 3.54 -4.35 -21.09
N GLY A 727 4.64 -3.87 -21.67
CA GLY A 727 6.00 -4.34 -21.43
C GLY A 727 6.68 -3.75 -20.18
N GLY A 728 6.19 -2.62 -19.69
CA GLY A 728 6.67 -1.91 -18.51
C GLY A 728 5.84 -2.15 -17.25
N LEU A 729 5.53 -1.07 -16.53
CA LEU A 729 4.69 -1.10 -15.32
C LEU A 729 3.17 -1.11 -15.58
N GLY A 730 2.71 -1.00 -16.83
CA GLY A 730 1.31 -1.03 -17.23
C GLY A 730 0.47 -2.17 -16.63
N PRO A 731 0.99 -3.42 -16.54
CA PRO A 731 0.23 -4.54 -15.98
C PRO A 731 -0.07 -4.46 -14.47
N LEU A 732 0.49 -3.50 -13.74
CA LEU A 732 0.14 -3.18 -12.34
C LEU A 732 -1.23 -2.49 -12.20
N ALA A 733 -2.24 -2.92 -12.97
CA ALA A 733 -3.59 -2.40 -12.89
C ALA A 733 -4.34 -2.85 -11.62
N LYS A 734 -5.48 -2.20 -11.32
CA LYS A 734 -6.38 -2.62 -10.24
C LYS A 734 -6.71 -4.11 -10.37
N GLY A 735 -6.60 -4.87 -9.28
CA GLY A 735 -6.76 -6.33 -9.32
C GLY A 735 -5.44 -7.10 -9.36
N ARG A 736 -4.32 -6.45 -9.72
CA ARG A 736 -3.04 -7.12 -9.85
C ARG A 736 -2.53 -7.57 -8.48
N LYS A 737 -2.34 -8.87 -8.33
CA LYS A 737 -1.68 -9.49 -7.17
C LYS A 737 -0.18 -9.24 -7.26
N ILE A 738 0.41 -8.85 -6.13
CA ILE A 738 1.83 -8.52 -6.00
C ILE A 738 2.40 -9.09 -4.70
N ILE A 739 3.71 -9.27 -4.67
CA ILE A 739 4.46 -9.59 -3.45
C ILE A 739 5.53 -8.52 -3.26
N LEU A 740 5.57 -7.91 -2.08
CA LEU A 740 6.57 -6.94 -1.66
C LEU A 740 7.57 -7.66 -0.75
N SER A 741 8.85 -7.60 -1.08
CA SER A 741 9.92 -8.21 -0.30
C SER A 741 10.88 -7.15 0.22
N ASP A 742 11.27 -7.26 1.49
CA ASP A 742 12.38 -6.47 2.06
C ASP A 742 13.65 -7.32 2.29
N GLY A 743 13.71 -8.49 1.66
CA GLY A 743 14.78 -9.49 1.80
C GLY A 743 14.60 -10.45 2.97
N ILE A 744 13.88 -10.05 4.03
CA ILE A 744 13.57 -10.91 5.20
C ILE A 744 12.09 -11.29 5.20
N ARG A 745 11.23 -10.34 4.84
CA ARG A 745 9.78 -10.45 4.88
C ARG A 745 9.21 -10.43 3.49
N GLN A 746 8.06 -11.08 3.36
CA GLN A 746 7.23 -11.07 2.17
C GLN A 746 5.85 -10.54 2.58
N HIS A 747 5.37 -9.51 1.88
CA HIS A 747 4.07 -8.90 2.09
C HIS A 747 3.27 -8.99 0.80
N ARG A 748 2.25 -9.85 0.82
CA ARG A 748 1.33 -10.00 -0.31
C ARG A 748 0.29 -8.89 -0.30
N ALA A 749 0.04 -8.29 -1.45
CA ALA A 749 -0.99 -7.28 -1.61
C ALA A 749 -1.63 -7.35 -3.00
N GLU A 750 -2.71 -6.60 -3.17
CA GLU A 750 -3.35 -6.35 -4.44
C GLU A 750 -3.31 -4.86 -4.74
N VAL A 751 -3.09 -4.51 -6.01
CA VAL A 751 -3.21 -3.13 -6.46
C VAL A 751 -4.68 -2.70 -6.44
N VAL A 752 -4.99 -1.65 -5.70
CA VAL A 752 -6.35 -1.07 -5.63
C VAL A 752 -6.50 0.14 -6.56
N GLN A 753 -5.41 0.86 -6.82
CA GLN A 753 -5.39 2.06 -7.66
C GLN A 753 -3.96 2.33 -8.15
N ARG A 754 -3.82 3.02 -9.28
CA ARG A 754 -2.53 3.58 -9.72
C ARG A 754 -2.69 4.86 -10.53
N PHE A 755 -1.65 5.69 -10.57
CA PHE A 755 -1.55 6.83 -11.47
C PHE A 755 -0.09 7.28 -11.62
N ALA A 756 0.25 7.82 -12.79
CA ALA A 756 1.59 8.36 -13.03
C ALA A 756 1.74 9.73 -12.37
N VAL A 757 2.88 9.97 -11.71
CA VAL A 757 3.16 11.21 -10.97
C VAL A 757 4.49 11.78 -11.46
N PRO A 758 4.53 13.07 -11.86
CA PRO A 758 5.79 13.74 -12.07
C PRO A 758 6.40 14.08 -10.72
N SER A 759 7.69 13.85 -10.61
CA SER A 759 8.46 14.21 -9.44
C SER A 759 8.39 15.73 -9.26
N ALA A 760 8.56 16.56 -10.29
CA ALA A 760 8.36 18.01 -10.19
C ALA A 760 7.13 18.52 -10.99
N PHE A 761 6.42 19.51 -10.44
CA PHE A 761 5.29 20.16 -11.12
C PHE A 761 5.68 20.67 -12.52
N GLY A 762 4.81 20.44 -13.51
CA GLY A 762 5.03 20.84 -14.90
C GLY A 762 5.92 19.90 -15.73
N ARG A 763 6.45 18.82 -15.14
CA ARG A 763 7.24 17.80 -15.87
C ARG A 763 6.41 16.61 -16.32
N SER A 764 6.98 15.81 -17.23
CA SER A 764 6.46 14.49 -17.55
C SER A 764 6.52 13.58 -16.31
N PRO A 765 5.57 12.63 -16.17
CA PRO A 765 5.64 11.63 -15.13
C PRO A 765 6.94 10.83 -15.20
N ASP A 766 7.58 10.64 -14.06
CA ASP A 766 8.79 9.83 -13.86
C ASP A 766 8.62 8.82 -12.72
N HIS A 767 7.43 8.76 -12.12
CA HIS A 767 7.04 7.78 -11.13
C HIS A 767 5.63 7.25 -11.40
N LEU A 768 5.36 6.05 -10.90
CA LEU A 768 4.03 5.46 -10.79
C LEU A 768 3.66 5.36 -9.31
N ALA A 769 2.61 6.08 -8.88
CA ALA A 769 2.01 5.89 -7.58
C ALA A 769 1.06 4.69 -7.64
N VAL A 770 1.24 3.72 -6.74
CA VAL A 770 0.45 2.49 -6.68
C VAL A 770 -0.15 2.33 -5.29
N GLY A 771 -1.48 2.34 -5.22
CA GLY A 771 -2.25 2.04 -4.04
C GLY A 771 -2.38 0.53 -3.85
N ILE A 772 -2.16 0.04 -2.63
CA ILE A 772 -2.15 -1.38 -2.29
C ILE A 772 -3.07 -1.72 -1.11
N ALA A 773 -3.62 -2.93 -1.12
CA ALA A 773 -4.34 -3.50 0.01
C ALA A 773 -3.96 -4.98 0.24
N PRO A 774 -3.71 -5.42 1.49
CA PRO A 774 -3.60 -4.60 2.69
C PRO A 774 -2.37 -3.67 2.66
N PRO A 775 -2.38 -2.55 3.41
CA PRO A 775 -1.26 -1.60 3.44
C PRO A 775 0.03 -2.26 3.96
N LEU A 776 1.17 -1.82 3.45
CA LEU A 776 2.48 -2.34 3.83
C LEU A 776 2.81 -1.97 5.29
N PRO A 777 3.16 -2.94 6.16
CA PRO A 777 3.68 -2.66 7.49
C PRO A 777 5.03 -1.94 7.37
N GLY A 778 5.26 -0.91 8.18
CA GLY A 778 6.44 -0.06 8.02
C GLY A 778 7.76 -0.83 8.06
N THR A 779 8.61 -0.61 7.05
CA THR A 779 9.94 -1.21 6.92
C THR A 779 11.01 -0.17 6.62
N ALA A 780 12.19 -0.38 7.20
CA ALA A 780 13.38 0.46 6.99
C ALA A 780 14.34 -0.12 5.93
N ALA A 781 14.08 -1.34 5.45
CA ALA A 781 14.85 -1.97 4.39
C ALA A 781 14.31 -1.58 3.01
N GLN A 782 15.15 -1.72 1.98
CA GLN A 782 14.72 -1.54 0.60
C GLN A 782 13.67 -2.59 0.25
N VAL A 783 12.59 -2.14 -0.40
CA VAL A 783 11.47 -3.01 -0.78
C VAL A 783 11.50 -3.22 -2.28
N ILE A 784 11.30 -4.47 -2.68
CA ILE A 784 11.17 -4.90 -4.07
C ILE A 784 9.76 -5.42 -4.28
N LEU A 785 9.09 -4.97 -5.34
CA LEU A 785 7.80 -5.48 -5.79
C LEU A 785 8.01 -6.56 -6.87
N MET A 786 7.46 -7.74 -6.64
CA MET A 786 7.26 -8.79 -7.64
C MET A 786 5.83 -8.69 -8.18
N GLY A 787 5.70 -8.38 -9.48
CA GLY A 787 4.41 -8.17 -10.15
C GLY A 787 3.95 -9.35 -11.02
N ASN A 788 4.86 -10.26 -11.35
CA ASN A 788 4.58 -11.49 -12.10
C ASN A 788 4.09 -12.61 -11.16
N VAL A 789 3.02 -12.34 -10.42
CA VAL A 789 2.51 -13.24 -9.37
C VAL A 789 1.14 -13.81 -9.74
N ALA A 790 1.01 -15.13 -9.72
CA ALA A 790 -0.27 -15.83 -9.90
C ALA A 790 -0.54 -16.77 -8.73
N GLU A 791 -1.81 -16.94 -8.36
CA GLU A 791 -2.18 -17.97 -7.40
C GLU A 791 -1.98 -19.35 -8.00
N ALA A 792 -1.61 -20.31 -7.16
CA ALA A 792 -1.48 -21.70 -7.53
C ALA A 792 -1.99 -22.58 -6.39
N SER A 793 -2.39 -23.80 -6.74
CA SER A 793 -2.68 -24.83 -5.74
C SER A 793 -1.96 -26.12 -6.05
N HIS A 794 -1.91 -27.02 -5.06
CA HIS A 794 -1.41 -28.36 -5.21
C HIS A 794 -2.35 -29.16 -6.12
N GLY A 795 -1.78 -29.84 -7.09
CA GLY A 795 -2.41 -30.88 -7.88
C GLY A 795 -2.24 -30.69 -9.39
N GLU A 796 -2.33 -31.81 -10.10
CA GLU A 796 -2.16 -31.93 -11.54
C GLU A 796 -3.48 -32.32 -12.22
N THR A 797 -3.84 -31.61 -13.30
CA THR A 797 -5.06 -31.86 -14.07
C THR A 797 -4.91 -33.09 -14.98
N ARG A 798 -5.82 -34.06 -14.82
CA ARG A 798 -6.07 -35.19 -15.73
C ARG A 798 -7.33 -34.89 -16.55
N ARG A 799 -7.20 -34.83 -17.87
CA ARG A 799 -8.27 -34.40 -18.78
C ARG A 799 -8.98 -35.59 -19.44
N GLU A 800 -10.30 -35.46 -19.55
CA GLU A 800 -11.17 -36.31 -20.36
C GLU A 800 -11.05 -37.84 -20.13
N GLU A 801 -10.90 -38.26 -18.87
CA GLU A 801 -10.94 -39.68 -18.50
C GLU A 801 -12.34 -40.26 -18.75
N ALA A 802 -12.44 -41.33 -19.56
CA ALA A 802 -13.71 -41.97 -19.86
C ALA A 802 -14.16 -42.87 -18.70
N LEU A 803 -15.35 -42.62 -18.16
CA LEU A 803 -15.93 -43.42 -17.07
C LEU A 803 -16.83 -44.56 -17.55
N GLY A 804 -17.50 -44.36 -18.69
CA GLY A 804 -18.43 -45.34 -19.25
C GLY A 804 -19.51 -44.73 -20.15
N GLY A 805 -20.46 -45.58 -20.57
CA GLY A 805 -21.65 -45.16 -21.32
C GLY A 805 -22.85 -44.94 -20.39
N GLY A 806 -23.49 -43.79 -20.51
CA GLY A 806 -24.75 -43.50 -19.83
C GLY A 806 -25.88 -44.39 -20.32
N ASP A 807 -26.88 -44.62 -19.47
CA ASP A 807 -28.14 -45.29 -19.82
C ASP A 807 -29.32 -44.56 -19.17
N ALA A 808 -30.13 -43.88 -19.98
CA ALA A 808 -31.29 -43.12 -19.53
C ALA A 808 -32.41 -44.01 -18.94
N ALA A 809 -32.37 -45.32 -19.15
CA ALA A 809 -33.31 -46.25 -18.51
C ALA A 809 -32.97 -46.51 -17.04
N VAL A 810 -31.70 -46.35 -16.63
CA VAL A 810 -31.22 -46.69 -15.29
C VAL A 810 -31.31 -45.47 -14.37
N PRO A 811 -32.24 -45.45 -13.39
CA PRO A 811 -32.26 -44.39 -12.39
C PRO A 811 -31.00 -44.48 -11.51
N PHE A 812 -30.47 -43.34 -11.08
CA PHE A 812 -29.34 -43.28 -10.15
C PHE A 812 -28.08 -44.03 -10.61
N GLN A 813 -27.88 -44.14 -11.93
CA GLN A 813 -26.71 -44.79 -12.51
C GLN A 813 -25.42 -44.20 -11.90
N SER A 814 -24.48 -45.08 -11.56
CA SER A 814 -23.21 -44.70 -10.92
C SER A 814 -22.02 -45.29 -11.66
N PHE A 815 -20.94 -44.50 -11.74
CA PHE A 815 -19.69 -44.90 -12.36
C PHE A 815 -18.54 -44.82 -11.36
N ARG A 816 -17.62 -45.78 -11.46
CA ARG A 816 -16.36 -45.78 -10.71
C ARG A 816 -15.46 -44.67 -11.26
N VAL A 817 -14.89 -43.86 -10.38
CA VAL A 817 -13.85 -42.90 -10.71
C VAL A 817 -12.50 -43.58 -10.54
N PRO A 818 -11.54 -43.39 -11.46
CA PRO A 818 -10.21 -43.97 -11.32
C PRO A 818 -9.54 -43.52 -10.00
N PRO A 819 -8.65 -44.33 -9.41
CA PRO A 819 -7.99 -44.01 -8.15
C PRO A 819 -7.18 -42.71 -8.23
N GLY A 820 -6.96 -42.07 -7.09
CA GLY A 820 -6.19 -40.83 -6.94
C GLY A 820 -6.85 -39.81 -6.02
N GLU A 821 -6.03 -39.04 -5.30
CA GLU A 821 -6.51 -38.02 -4.37
C GLU A 821 -6.96 -36.77 -5.13
N ILE A 822 -8.28 -36.58 -5.23
CA ILE A 822 -8.87 -35.43 -5.91
C ILE A 822 -8.56 -34.15 -5.14
N THR A 823 -8.11 -33.11 -5.85
CA THR A 823 -7.87 -31.78 -5.31
C THR A 823 -9.18 -31.15 -4.82
N HIS A 824 -9.18 -30.69 -3.57
CA HIS A 824 -10.30 -29.95 -2.98
C HIS A 824 -9.81 -28.60 -2.49
N LEU A 825 -10.45 -27.55 -3.00
CA LEU A 825 -10.09 -26.18 -2.63
C LEU A 825 -11.11 -25.62 -1.63
N PRO A 826 -10.65 -25.03 -0.52
CA PRO A 826 -11.52 -24.36 0.45
C PRO A 826 -12.21 -23.15 -0.19
N GLN A 827 -13.40 -22.78 0.32
CA GLN A 827 -14.20 -21.67 -0.20
C GLN A 827 -14.49 -20.65 0.90
N ALA A 828 -14.51 -19.36 0.57
CA ALA A 828 -14.74 -18.30 1.56
C ALA A 828 -16.20 -18.22 2.08
N THR A 829 -17.13 -18.93 1.46
CA THR A 829 -18.58 -18.80 1.74
C THR A 829 -19.21 -20.10 2.24
N GLU A 830 -18.50 -21.22 2.17
CA GLU A 830 -19.04 -22.54 2.49
C GLU A 830 -18.00 -23.38 3.23
N VAL A 831 -18.44 -24.18 4.20
CA VAL A 831 -17.57 -25.08 4.98
C VAL A 831 -17.08 -26.26 4.13
N ARG A 832 -17.91 -26.74 3.19
CA ARG A 832 -17.54 -27.85 2.31
C ARG A 832 -16.53 -27.36 1.26
N PRO A 833 -15.36 -27.97 1.15
CA PRO A 833 -14.40 -27.60 0.11
C PRO A 833 -14.90 -28.04 -1.27
N LYS A 834 -14.59 -27.25 -2.31
CA LYS A 834 -15.03 -27.50 -3.69
C LYS A 834 -14.12 -28.53 -4.37
N PRO A 835 -14.66 -29.68 -4.84
CA PRO A 835 -13.89 -30.62 -5.62
C PRO A 835 -13.50 -30.01 -6.97
N GLN A 836 -12.24 -30.18 -7.39
CA GLN A 836 -11.76 -29.74 -8.70
C GLN A 836 -12.04 -30.83 -9.75
N VAL A 837 -13.33 -30.98 -10.08
CA VAL A 837 -13.84 -31.95 -11.05
C VAL A 837 -14.78 -31.30 -12.05
N GLU A 838 -14.74 -31.78 -13.28
CA GLU A 838 -15.63 -31.40 -14.36
C GLU A 838 -16.17 -32.66 -15.03
N LEU A 839 -17.46 -32.92 -14.90
CA LEU A 839 -18.14 -34.04 -15.56
C LEU A 839 -18.83 -33.54 -16.82
N ARG A 840 -18.50 -34.14 -17.97
CA ARG A 840 -19.21 -33.92 -19.23
C ARG A 840 -19.90 -35.20 -19.69
N VAL A 841 -21.16 -35.07 -20.10
CA VAL A 841 -21.90 -36.17 -20.75
C VAL A 841 -22.33 -35.69 -22.13
N ASP A 842 -21.89 -36.39 -23.18
CA ASP A 842 -22.03 -35.95 -24.58
C ASP A 842 -21.44 -34.54 -24.81
N GLY A 843 -20.32 -34.24 -24.17
CA GLY A 843 -19.66 -32.92 -24.23
C GLY A 843 -20.37 -31.81 -23.45
N VAL A 844 -21.53 -32.08 -22.86
CA VAL A 844 -22.31 -31.13 -22.07
C VAL A 844 -21.88 -31.15 -20.61
N LEU A 845 -21.64 -29.99 -19.99
CA LEU A 845 -21.25 -29.87 -18.59
C LEU A 845 -22.39 -30.24 -17.61
N TRP A 846 -22.05 -31.06 -16.61
CA TRP A 846 -22.90 -31.41 -15.47
C TRP A 846 -22.34 -30.78 -14.19
N GLN A 847 -23.21 -30.33 -13.30
CA GLN A 847 -22.82 -29.64 -12.06
C GLN A 847 -22.73 -30.62 -10.89
N GLU A 848 -21.63 -30.55 -10.14
CA GLU A 848 -21.49 -31.30 -8.88
C GLU A 848 -22.39 -30.66 -7.82
N VAL A 849 -23.16 -31.49 -7.12
CA VAL A 849 -24.01 -31.07 -6.00
C VAL A 849 -23.79 -31.97 -4.79
N PRO A 850 -23.95 -31.46 -3.55
CA PRO A 850 -23.78 -32.29 -2.35
C PRO A 850 -24.78 -33.45 -2.27
N HIS A 851 -26.00 -33.21 -2.79
CA HIS A 851 -27.10 -34.16 -2.81
C HIS A 851 -28.03 -33.86 -3.98
N LEU A 852 -28.64 -34.91 -4.53
CA LEU A 852 -29.57 -34.82 -5.67
C LEU A 852 -31.00 -34.47 -5.25
N TYR A 853 -31.33 -34.57 -3.95
CA TYR A 853 -32.69 -34.30 -3.47
C TYR A 853 -33.10 -32.84 -3.74
N GLY A 854 -34.34 -32.65 -4.18
CA GLY A 854 -34.89 -31.31 -4.49
C GLY A 854 -34.48 -30.76 -5.85
N ARG A 855 -33.68 -31.50 -6.63
CA ARG A 855 -33.24 -31.13 -7.98
C ARG A 855 -34.30 -31.52 -9.01
N SER A 856 -34.49 -30.66 -10.01
CA SER A 856 -35.53 -30.93 -11.02
C SER A 856 -35.16 -32.13 -11.91
N ALA A 857 -36.16 -32.83 -12.46
CA ALA A 857 -35.96 -33.96 -13.39
C ALA A 857 -35.07 -33.64 -14.62
N LYS A 858 -34.89 -32.37 -14.95
CA LYS A 858 -34.09 -31.89 -16.10
C LYS A 858 -32.75 -31.27 -15.68
N GLU A 859 -32.50 -31.15 -14.38
CA GLU A 859 -31.28 -30.53 -13.86
C GLU A 859 -30.10 -31.47 -14.02
N ARG A 860 -29.09 -31.05 -14.80
CA ARG A 860 -27.86 -31.80 -15.07
C ARG A 860 -26.94 -31.73 -13.85
N ALA A 861 -27.25 -32.52 -12.84
CA ALA A 861 -26.55 -32.57 -11.57
C ALA A 861 -26.01 -33.98 -11.30
N PHE A 862 -24.87 -34.08 -10.65
CA PHE A 862 -24.30 -35.34 -10.17
C PHE A 862 -23.75 -35.19 -8.75
N THR A 863 -23.67 -36.28 -8.00
CA THR A 863 -22.91 -36.30 -6.75
C THR A 863 -21.57 -37.01 -6.94
N LEU A 864 -20.54 -36.53 -6.24
CA LEU A 864 -19.26 -37.21 -6.07
C LEU A 864 -19.18 -37.78 -4.64
N ARG A 865 -18.99 -39.10 -4.51
CA ARG A 865 -18.73 -39.76 -3.22
C ARG A 865 -17.30 -40.26 -3.17
N LEU A 866 -16.63 -39.96 -2.05
CA LEU A 866 -15.23 -40.31 -1.77
C LEU A 866 -15.18 -41.19 -0.50
N PRO A 867 -15.66 -42.44 -0.56
CA PRO A 867 -15.51 -43.36 0.57
C PRO A 867 -14.04 -43.66 0.77
N ALA A 868 -13.59 -43.82 2.01
CA ALA A 868 -12.17 -43.95 2.28
C ALA A 868 -11.64 -45.39 2.08
N ASP A 869 -12.52 -46.41 2.06
CA ASP A 869 -12.17 -47.83 1.83
C ASP A 869 -12.83 -48.41 0.55
N ALA A 870 -13.44 -47.56 -0.29
CA ALA A 870 -14.01 -47.96 -1.56
C ALA A 870 -13.63 -46.96 -2.66
N GLU A 871 -13.76 -47.36 -3.91
CA GLU A 871 -13.40 -46.45 -5.00
C GLU A 871 -14.38 -45.29 -5.09
N PRO A 872 -13.91 -44.06 -5.38
CA PRO A 872 -14.79 -42.93 -5.56
C PRO A 872 -15.80 -43.16 -6.68
N ARG A 873 -17.00 -42.58 -6.53
CA ARG A 873 -18.10 -42.77 -7.48
C ARG A 873 -18.80 -41.47 -7.81
N VAL A 874 -19.16 -41.34 -9.09
CA VAL A 874 -20.11 -40.33 -9.54
C VAL A 874 -21.48 -40.97 -9.71
N ARG A 875 -22.55 -40.24 -9.35
CA ARG A 875 -23.93 -40.72 -9.45
C ARG A 875 -24.85 -39.66 -10.07
N GLY A 876 -25.62 -40.07 -11.08
CA GLY A 876 -26.64 -39.25 -11.73
C GLY A 876 -28.00 -39.34 -11.05
N GLY A 877 -28.98 -38.62 -11.58
CA GLY A 877 -30.32 -38.52 -11.02
C GLY A 877 -31.28 -39.66 -11.37
N ASP A 878 -32.51 -39.55 -10.87
CA ASP A 878 -33.61 -40.48 -11.15
C ASP A 878 -34.53 -40.03 -12.29
N GLY A 879 -34.36 -38.81 -12.79
CA GLY A 879 -35.19 -38.20 -13.83
C GLY A 879 -36.58 -37.80 -13.35
N LEU A 880 -36.82 -37.71 -12.03
CA LEU A 880 -38.13 -37.39 -11.43
C LEU A 880 -38.02 -36.24 -10.42
N ARG A 881 -37.43 -36.49 -9.25
CA ARG A 881 -37.31 -35.50 -8.15
C ARG A 881 -35.88 -35.37 -7.63
N ALA A 882 -34.93 -36.05 -8.27
CA ALA A 882 -33.54 -36.09 -7.86
C ALA A 882 -32.58 -35.89 -9.03
N GLY A 883 -32.81 -34.88 -9.88
CA GLY A 883 -31.93 -34.56 -11.01
C GLY A 883 -32.17 -35.40 -12.27
N ALA A 884 -31.52 -35.03 -13.37
CA ALA A 884 -31.58 -35.75 -14.64
C ALA A 884 -30.81 -37.07 -14.62
N ARG A 885 -31.30 -38.06 -15.38
CA ARG A 885 -30.56 -39.30 -15.67
C ARG A 885 -29.48 -39.04 -16.71
N PHE A 886 -28.41 -39.83 -16.68
CA PHE A 886 -27.38 -39.74 -17.73
C PHE A 886 -27.97 -40.17 -19.09
N PRO A 887 -27.83 -39.35 -20.14
CA PRO A 887 -28.24 -39.70 -21.49
C PRO A 887 -27.56 -40.98 -21.99
N THR A 888 -28.30 -41.77 -22.77
CA THR A 888 -27.76 -43.00 -23.36
C THR A 888 -26.69 -42.67 -24.41
N GLY A 889 -25.50 -43.24 -24.25
CA GLY A 889 -24.40 -43.05 -25.20
C GLY A 889 -23.20 -43.95 -24.89
N ALA A 890 -22.30 -44.14 -25.86
CA ALA A 890 -21.11 -44.97 -25.70
C ALA A 890 -19.91 -44.11 -25.26
N LEU A 891 -19.31 -44.42 -24.10
CA LEU A 891 -18.17 -43.67 -23.52
C LEU A 891 -18.42 -42.15 -23.47
N ASN A 892 -19.69 -41.75 -23.32
CA ASN A 892 -20.11 -40.37 -23.35
C ASN A 892 -19.92 -39.68 -21.99
N VAL A 893 -19.76 -40.42 -20.90
CA VAL A 893 -19.50 -39.89 -19.56
C VAL A 893 -17.99 -39.72 -19.38
N ARG A 894 -17.53 -38.48 -19.39
CA ARG A 894 -16.11 -38.09 -19.29
C ARG A 894 -15.85 -37.18 -18.11
N LEU A 895 -14.75 -37.42 -17.42
CA LEU A 895 -14.33 -36.69 -16.23
C LEU A 895 -12.99 -36.01 -16.48
N THR A 896 -12.93 -34.72 -16.23
CA THR A 896 -11.67 -34.00 -16.00
C THR A 896 -11.55 -33.78 -14.50
N ARG A 897 -10.42 -34.16 -13.90
CA ARG A 897 -10.19 -34.01 -12.45
C ARG A 897 -8.77 -33.59 -12.18
N ARG A 898 -8.58 -32.93 -11.05
CA ARG A 898 -7.24 -32.55 -10.58
C ARG A 898 -6.81 -33.42 -9.41
N LEU A 899 -5.55 -33.86 -9.43
CA LEU A 899 -5.00 -34.82 -8.47
C LEU A 899 -3.86 -34.22 -7.66
N GLY A 900 -3.97 -34.25 -6.35
CA GLY A 900 -2.98 -33.72 -5.41
C GLY A 900 -3.68 -33.00 -4.26
N ALA A 901 -3.63 -33.61 -3.08
CA ALA A 901 -4.22 -33.12 -1.85
C ALA A 901 -3.34 -33.54 -0.67
N GLY A 902 -3.76 -33.21 0.55
CA GLY A 902 -3.08 -33.65 1.77
C GLY A 902 -1.88 -32.80 2.17
N LEU A 903 -1.17 -33.29 3.18
CA LEU A 903 -0.05 -32.59 3.82
C LEU A 903 1.18 -32.45 2.93
N ALA A 904 1.36 -33.35 1.95
CA ALA A 904 2.50 -33.31 1.03
C ALA A 904 2.56 -32.01 0.22
N GLY A 905 1.41 -31.36 -0.02
CA GLY A 905 1.38 -30.05 -0.68
C GLY A 905 1.88 -28.88 0.18
N ASN A 906 2.09 -29.06 1.48
CA ASN A 906 2.59 -27.97 2.34
C ASN A 906 4.10 -27.85 2.20
N LEU A 907 4.54 -26.97 1.30
CA LEU A 907 5.94 -26.76 0.94
C LEU A 907 6.48 -25.47 1.56
N ALA A 908 7.77 -25.45 1.91
CA ALA A 908 8.47 -24.24 2.32
C ALA A 908 8.58 -23.23 1.16
N ALA A 909 8.82 -21.96 1.51
CA ALA A 909 9.12 -20.93 0.51
C ALA A 909 10.37 -21.31 -0.29
N GLY A 910 10.32 -21.12 -1.60
CA GLY A 910 11.43 -21.42 -2.52
C GLY A 910 11.63 -22.89 -2.89
N GLN A 911 10.73 -23.81 -2.52
CA GLN A 911 10.81 -25.22 -2.94
C GLN A 911 10.22 -25.49 -4.34
N LEU A 912 9.27 -24.66 -4.82
CA LEU A 912 8.65 -24.77 -6.15
C LEU A 912 9.47 -24.03 -7.20
N THR A 913 10.55 -24.63 -7.70
CA THR A 913 11.51 -23.94 -8.58
C THR A 913 11.54 -24.46 -10.02
N VAL A 914 10.89 -25.59 -10.31
CA VAL A 914 10.95 -26.21 -11.64
C VAL A 914 9.68 -25.89 -12.42
N ALA A 915 9.80 -25.09 -13.48
CA ALA A 915 8.72 -24.89 -14.45
C ALA A 915 8.66 -26.10 -15.40
N LEU A 916 7.56 -26.87 -15.35
CA LEU A 916 7.34 -28.03 -16.22
C LEU A 916 6.95 -27.61 -17.64
N GLU A 917 6.31 -26.46 -17.76
CA GLU A 917 5.92 -25.83 -19.02
C GLU A 917 6.64 -24.49 -19.15
N LYS A 918 7.28 -24.23 -20.30
CA LYS A 918 8.10 -23.02 -20.52
C LYS A 918 7.56 -22.20 -21.70
N PRO A 919 6.54 -21.33 -21.49
CA PRO A 919 6.16 -20.34 -22.48
C PRO A 919 7.34 -19.45 -22.88
N VAL A 920 7.26 -18.89 -24.10
CA VAL A 920 8.31 -18.02 -24.64
C VAL A 920 8.56 -16.86 -23.67
N GLY A 921 9.84 -16.63 -23.33
CA GLY A 921 10.25 -15.57 -22.41
C GLY A 921 10.24 -15.95 -20.92
N LEU A 922 9.69 -17.11 -20.52
CA LEU A 922 9.78 -17.57 -19.13
C LEU A 922 11.17 -18.13 -18.80
N ARG A 923 11.82 -17.59 -17.77
CA ARG A 923 13.12 -18.07 -17.27
C ARG A 923 12.98 -19.04 -16.11
N GLY A 924 12.12 -18.71 -15.16
CA GLY A 924 11.99 -19.45 -13.90
C GLY A 924 10.67 -19.23 -13.19
N VAL A 925 10.42 -20.08 -12.20
CA VAL A 925 9.29 -19.99 -11.28
C VAL A 925 9.82 -20.19 -9.87
N THR A 926 9.22 -19.51 -8.89
CA THR A 926 9.47 -19.73 -7.47
C THR A 926 8.18 -19.51 -6.69
N ASN A 927 8.06 -20.09 -5.51
CA ASN A 927 7.04 -19.71 -4.54
C ASN A 927 7.68 -18.82 -3.44
N PRO A 928 7.55 -17.48 -3.49
CA PRO A 928 8.14 -16.62 -2.46
C PRO A 928 7.54 -16.84 -1.07
N LEU A 929 6.32 -17.38 -1.03
CA LEU A 929 5.60 -17.76 0.18
C LEU A 929 5.54 -19.29 0.27
N ALA A 930 5.48 -19.82 1.49
CA ALA A 930 5.23 -21.24 1.72
C ALA A 930 3.86 -21.64 1.12
N ALA A 931 3.75 -22.87 0.62
CA ALA A 931 2.46 -23.46 0.31
C ALA A 931 1.82 -24.00 1.59
N SER A 932 0.53 -23.70 1.79
CA SER A 932 -0.18 -24.03 3.03
C SER A 932 -1.64 -24.38 2.78
N GLY A 933 -2.33 -24.88 3.81
CA GLY A 933 -3.75 -25.26 3.73
C GLY A 933 -4.00 -26.68 3.23
N GLY A 934 -2.94 -27.43 2.88
CA GLY A 934 -3.02 -28.86 2.65
C GLY A 934 -3.32 -29.58 3.97
N ALA A 935 -4.33 -30.44 3.97
CA ALA A 935 -4.79 -31.15 5.17
C ALA A 935 -5.25 -32.56 4.80
N PRO A 936 -5.04 -33.56 5.68
CA PRO A 936 -5.56 -34.91 5.44
C PRO A 936 -7.09 -34.91 5.41
N GLY A 937 -7.68 -35.93 4.79
CA GLY A 937 -9.12 -36.17 4.93
C GLY A 937 -9.48 -36.58 6.36
N GLU A 938 -10.75 -36.44 6.74
CA GLU A 938 -11.22 -36.92 8.04
C GLU A 938 -11.08 -38.44 8.17
N THR A 939 -10.53 -38.87 9.30
CA THR A 939 -10.51 -40.28 9.70
C THR A 939 -11.87 -40.70 10.26
N ALA A 940 -12.05 -42.00 10.52
CA ALA A 940 -13.25 -42.49 11.20
C ALA A 940 -13.43 -41.87 12.60
N GLU A 941 -12.32 -41.64 13.32
CA GLU A 941 -12.35 -41.02 14.64
C GLU A 941 -12.76 -39.56 14.57
N ASP A 942 -12.25 -38.83 13.57
CA ASP A 942 -12.63 -37.45 13.31
C ASP A 942 -14.13 -37.38 12.98
N ALA A 943 -14.61 -38.24 12.09
CA ALA A 943 -16.03 -38.29 11.74
C ALA A 943 -16.93 -38.65 12.94
N ARG A 944 -16.48 -39.52 13.85
CA ARG A 944 -17.20 -39.88 15.08
C ARG A 944 -17.41 -38.69 16.00
N THR A 945 -16.42 -37.80 16.09
CA THR A 945 -16.46 -36.62 16.95
C THR A 945 -17.14 -35.43 16.27
N ALA A 946 -16.93 -35.24 14.96
CA ALA A 946 -17.43 -34.11 14.20
C ALA A 946 -18.90 -34.26 13.74
N ALA A 947 -19.39 -35.48 13.47
CA ALA A 947 -20.77 -35.67 13.00
C ALA A 947 -21.84 -35.15 13.99
N PRO A 948 -21.73 -35.38 15.32
CA PRO A 948 -22.62 -34.75 16.29
C PRO A 948 -22.58 -33.22 16.26
N ASP A 949 -21.42 -32.60 16.05
CA ASP A 949 -21.28 -31.15 15.98
C ASP A 949 -21.88 -30.57 14.69
N GLY A 950 -21.78 -31.28 13.56
CA GLY A 950 -22.48 -30.93 12.33
C GLY A 950 -24.00 -30.89 12.50
N MET A 951 -24.57 -31.87 13.21
CA MET A 951 -26.00 -31.91 13.54
C MET A 951 -26.41 -30.84 14.55
N ARG A 952 -25.52 -30.49 15.48
CA ARG A 952 -25.78 -29.45 16.48
C ARG A 952 -25.81 -28.04 15.88
N THR A 953 -24.96 -27.80 14.87
CA THR A 953 -24.77 -26.49 14.26
C THR A 953 -25.68 -26.24 13.06
N PHE A 954 -26.05 -27.29 12.30
CA PHE A 954 -26.73 -27.16 11.01
C PHE A 954 -26.04 -26.16 10.06
N GLY A 955 -24.71 -26.06 10.14
CA GLY A 955 -23.92 -25.12 9.35
C GLY A 955 -24.06 -23.64 9.76
N ARG A 956 -24.57 -23.35 10.96
CA ARG A 956 -24.71 -21.99 11.50
C ARG A 956 -23.99 -21.84 12.83
N ILE A 957 -23.51 -20.63 13.09
CA ILE A 957 -22.81 -20.25 14.33
C ILE A 957 -23.75 -19.42 15.20
N VAL A 958 -24.17 -20.00 16.33
CA VAL A 958 -25.07 -19.33 17.30
C VAL A 958 -24.39 -19.20 18.67
N SER A 959 -23.71 -20.25 19.11
CA SER A 959 -22.96 -20.32 20.36
C SER A 959 -21.46 -20.14 20.13
N LEU A 960 -20.72 -19.84 21.19
CA LEU A 960 -19.27 -19.67 21.12
C LEU A 960 -18.57 -20.96 20.63
N ARG A 961 -19.04 -22.12 21.09
CA ARG A 961 -18.53 -23.45 20.70
C ARG A 961 -18.75 -23.75 19.22
N ASP A 962 -19.72 -23.11 18.57
CA ASP A 962 -19.97 -23.30 17.14
C ASP A 962 -18.86 -22.70 16.26
N PHE A 963 -18.18 -21.66 16.74
CA PHE A 963 -17.02 -21.10 16.03
C PHE A 963 -15.91 -22.14 15.89
N ALA A 964 -15.54 -22.80 16.99
CA ALA A 964 -14.54 -23.86 16.98
C ALA A 964 -15.00 -25.05 16.13
N ALA A 965 -16.25 -25.48 16.26
CA ALA A 965 -16.80 -26.59 15.49
C ALA A 965 -16.76 -26.35 13.97
N LEU A 966 -17.22 -25.18 13.50
CA LEU A 966 -17.18 -24.86 12.07
C LEU A 966 -15.76 -24.60 11.56
N ALA A 967 -14.88 -24.02 12.39
CA ALA A 967 -13.48 -23.84 12.04
C ALA A 967 -12.78 -25.20 11.83
N LEU A 968 -13.00 -26.17 12.71
CA LEU A 968 -12.49 -27.54 12.55
C LEU A 968 -13.07 -28.24 11.31
N ALA A 969 -14.39 -28.11 11.10
CA ALA A 969 -15.08 -28.70 9.94
C ALA A 969 -14.58 -28.16 8.60
N SER A 970 -13.93 -26.98 8.58
CA SER A 970 -13.30 -26.44 7.37
C SER A 970 -12.11 -27.27 6.88
N GLY A 971 -11.43 -28.00 7.78
CA GLY A 971 -10.16 -28.69 7.54
C GLY A 971 -8.93 -27.77 7.45
N LEU A 972 -9.11 -26.45 7.38
CA LEU A 972 -8.01 -25.47 7.44
C LEU A 972 -7.42 -25.40 8.85
N VAL A 973 -8.26 -25.64 9.86
CA VAL A 973 -7.91 -25.56 11.27
C VAL A 973 -7.86 -26.98 11.83
N ALA A 974 -6.74 -27.35 12.42
CA ALA A 974 -6.60 -28.62 13.14
C ALA A 974 -6.99 -28.47 14.62
N ARG A 975 -6.86 -27.26 15.18
CA ARG A 975 -7.28 -26.97 16.56
C ARG A 975 -7.73 -25.52 16.72
N ALA A 976 -8.77 -25.32 17.53
CA ALA A 976 -9.30 -24.00 17.87
C ALA A 976 -9.60 -23.88 19.37
N ASP A 977 -9.44 -22.67 19.91
CA ASP A 977 -9.89 -22.26 21.26
C ASP A 977 -10.72 -20.99 21.15
N GLU A 978 -11.92 -21.05 21.70
CA GLU A 978 -12.91 -19.99 21.63
C GLU A 978 -13.01 -19.21 22.95
N ALA A 979 -13.03 -17.87 22.86
CA ALA A 979 -13.15 -17.00 24.03
C ALA A 979 -14.06 -15.79 23.76
N TRP A 980 -14.79 -15.37 24.78
CA TRP A 980 -15.40 -14.04 24.80
C TRP A 980 -14.41 -13.04 25.37
N VAL A 981 -14.15 -11.99 24.60
CA VAL A 981 -13.26 -10.89 25.00
C VAL A 981 -13.98 -9.56 24.85
N TRP A 982 -13.62 -8.61 25.70
CA TRP A 982 -14.16 -7.25 25.64
C TRP A 982 -13.20 -6.35 24.87
N MET A 983 -13.69 -5.75 23.79
CA MET A 983 -13.00 -4.69 23.06
C MET A 983 -13.76 -3.39 23.30
N ARG A 984 -13.21 -2.52 24.14
CA ARG A 984 -13.91 -1.31 24.62
C ARG A 984 -15.27 -1.70 25.22
N MET A 985 -16.38 -1.21 24.66
CA MET A 985 -17.75 -1.52 25.12
C MET A 985 -18.42 -2.67 24.34
N GLN A 986 -17.72 -3.34 23.43
CA GLN A 986 -18.28 -4.43 22.63
C GLN A 986 -17.72 -5.79 23.06
N ARG A 987 -18.61 -6.78 23.15
CA ARG A 987 -18.26 -8.18 23.39
C ARG A 987 -17.96 -8.86 22.05
N THR A 988 -16.73 -9.31 21.87
CA THR A 988 -16.19 -9.86 20.63
C THR A 988 -15.88 -11.34 20.79
N ALA A 989 -16.24 -12.15 19.80
CA ALA A 989 -15.81 -13.54 19.73
C ALA A 989 -14.34 -13.56 19.27
N HIS A 990 -13.47 -14.17 20.05
CA HIS A 990 -12.09 -14.44 19.66
C HIS A 990 -11.91 -15.93 19.46
N LEU A 991 -11.30 -16.30 18.34
CA LEU A 991 -10.95 -17.67 18.03
C LEU A 991 -9.44 -17.75 17.81
N THR A 992 -8.75 -18.45 18.70
CA THR A 992 -7.35 -18.82 18.52
C THR A 992 -7.32 -20.10 17.71
N VAL A 993 -6.55 -20.15 16.62
CA VAL A 993 -6.51 -21.28 15.68
C VAL A 993 -5.09 -21.77 15.42
N ALA A 994 -4.97 -23.02 15.03
CA ALA A 994 -3.73 -23.61 14.56
C ALA A 994 -3.99 -24.63 13.45
N GLY A 995 -3.08 -24.71 12.48
CA GLY A 995 -3.04 -25.76 11.47
C GLY A 995 -2.48 -27.08 12.01
N PRO A 996 -2.35 -28.11 11.15
CA PRO A 996 -1.78 -29.41 11.53
C PRO A 996 -0.41 -29.28 12.22
N GLY A 997 -0.17 -30.08 13.25
CA GLY A 997 1.07 -30.05 14.06
C GLY A 997 1.26 -28.79 14.92
N GLY A 998 0.29 -27.88 14.96
CA GLY A 998 0.41 -26.58 15.62
C GLY A 998 1.01 -25.48 14.75
N ALA A 999 1.11 -25.71 13.43
CA ALA A 999 1.60 -24.71 12.49
C ALA A 999 0.71 -23.45 12.48
N ALA A 1000 1.32 -22.28 12.37
CA ALA A 1000 0.60 -21.03 12.18
C ALA A 1000 -0.06 -21.01 10.79
N LEU A 1001 -1.34 -20.64 10.74
CA LEU A 1001 -2.04 -20.42 9.48
C LEU A 1001 -1.56 -19.11 8.85
N PRO A 1002 -1.19 -19.11 7.57
CA PRO A 1002 -0.84 -17.87 6.90
C PRO A 1002 -1.99 -16.87 6.88
N PRO A 1003 -1.70 -15.56 6.75
CA PRO A 1003 -2.72 -14.51 6.75
C PRO A 1003 -3.87 -14.76 5.75
N GLU A 1004 -3.57 -15.28 4.57
CA GLU A 1004 -4.56 -15.63 3.55
C GLU A 1004 -5.54 -16.71 4.01
N THR A 1005 -5.04 -17.74 4.69
CA THR A 1005 -5.86 -18.81 5.25
C THR A 1005 -6.72 -18.29 6.40
N LEU A 1006 -6.22 -17.34 7.19
CA LEU A 1006 -7.00 -16.65 8.22
C LEU A 1006 -8.11 -15.78 7.61
N VAL A 1007 -7.85 -15.06 6.51
CA VAL A 1007 -8.87 -14.27 5.80
C VAL A 1007 -9.94 -15.19 5.21
N LEU A 1008 -9.52 -16.29 4.59
CA LEU A 1008 -10.43 -17.30 4.05
C LEU A 1008 -11.35 -17.87 5.13
N LEU A 1009 -10.76 -18.29 6.26
CA LEU A 1009 -11.49 -18.79 7.43
C LEU A 1009 -12.41 -17.71 8.01
N HIS A 1010 -11.98 -16.45 8.08
CA HIS A 1010 -12.81 -15.35 8.55
C HIS A 1010 -14.05 -15.15 7.67
N GLY A 1011 -13.88 -15.20 6.35
CA GLY A 1011 -14.97 -15.17 5.39
C GLY A 1011 -15.97 -16.30 5.62
N MET A 1012 -15.46 -17.54 5.75
CA MET A 1012 -16.28 -18.74 5.97
C MET A 1012 -17.14 -18.64 7.23
N LEU A 1013 -16.51 -18.27 8.34
CA LEU A 1013 -17.19 -18.10 9.63
C LEU A 1013 -18.17 -16.92 9.57
N THR A 1014 -17.82 -15.85 8.85
CA THR A 1014 -18.70 -14.68 8.66
C THR A 1014 -19.95 -15.02 7.86
N ALA A 1015 -19.85 -15.85 6.81
CA ALA A 1015 -21.00 -16.32 6.04
C ALA A 1015 -22.00 -17.17 6.88
N SER A 1016 -21.53 -17.74 7.99
CA SER A 1016 -22.28 -18.68 8.83
C SER A 1016 -22.72 -18.11 10.18
N ARG A 1017 -22.40 -16.85 10.51
CA ARG A 1017 -22.69 -16.21 11.81
C ARG A 1017 -23.51 -14.94 11.66
N ASP A 1018 -23.99 -14.39 12.78
CA ASP A 1018 -24.52 -13.02 12.83
C ASP A 1018 -23.42 -11.99 12.52
N PRO A 1019 -23.54 -11.20 11.42
CA PRO A 1019 -22.53 -10.22 11.04
C PRO A 1019 -22.34 -9.11 12.08
N ASN A 1020 -23.36 -8.82 12.91
CA ASN A 1020 -23.31 -7.77 13.94
C ASN A 1020 -22.46 -8.14 15.16
N ARG A 1021 -22.00 -9.39 15.26
CA ARG A 1021 -21.10 -9.85 16.32
C ARG A 1021 -19.65 -9.80 15.81
N PRO A 1022 -18.77 -8.95 16.35
CA PRO A 1022 -17.38 -8.93 15.90
C PRO A 1022 -16.70 -10.29 16.11
N LEU A 1023 -15.86 -10.68 15.14
CA LEU A 1023 -15.03 -11.87 15.17
C LEU A 1023 -13.57 -11.47 14.95
N VAL A 1024 -12.68 -11.90 15.84
CA VAL A 1024 -11.24 -11.80 15.68
C VAL A 1024 -10.62 -13.19 15.67
N LEU A 1025 -9.76 -13.43 14.68
CA LEU A 1025 -8.98 -14.65 14.53
C LEU A 1025 -7.51 -14.34 14.81
N ALA A 1026 -6.81 -15.27 15.45
CA ALA A 1026 -5.36 -15.18 15.62
C ALA A 1026 -4.74 -16.58 15.68
N ASN A 1027 -3.49 -16.70 15.25
CA ASN A 1027 -2.75 -17.94 15.41
C ASN A 1027 -2.40 -18.19 16.89
N MET A 1028 -2.45 -19.46 17.28
CA MET A 1028 -1.99 -19.93 18.57
C MET A 1028 -0.49 -19.66 18.76
N VAL A 1029 -0.08 -19.31 19.98
CA VAL A 1029 1.33 -19.15 20.35
C VAL A 1029 1.83 -20.42 21.04
N ARG A 1030 2.94 -20.98 20.56
CA ARG A 1030 3.59 -22.16 21.14
C ARG A 1030 4.64 -21.72 22.15
N ILE A 1031 4.58 -22.27 23.37
CA ILE A 1031 5.48 -21.92 24.48
C ILE A 1031 6.35 -23.14 24.83
N PRO A 1032 7.67 -23.07 24.62
CA PRO A 1032 8.55 -24.21 24.86
C PRO A 1032 8.77 -24.43 26.35
N VAL A 1033 8.63 -25.68 26.80
CA VAL A 1033 8.86 -26.08 28.21
C VAL A 1033 9.87 -27.23 28.27
N ALA A 1034 10.59 -27.33 29.38
CA ALA A 1034 11.55 -28.38 29.65
C ALA A 1034 11.20 -29.13 30.95
N LEU A 1035 11.41 -30.45 30.95
CA LEU A 1035 11.13 -31.36 32.05
C LEU A 1035 12.28 -32.36 32.23
N HIS A 1036 12.97 -32.29 33.37
CA HIS A 1036 13.97 -33.30 33.76
C HIS A 1036 13.54 -33.99 35.04
N ALA A 1037 13.68 -35.33 35.08
CA ALA A 1037 13.26 -36.12 36.24
C ALA A 1037 14.09 -37.40 36.41
N ARG A 1038 14.21 -37.85 37.66
CA ARG A 1038 14.70 -39.16 38.07
C ARG A 1038 13.52 -40.07 38.41
N LEU A 1039 13.52 -41.28 37.86
CA LEU A 1039 12.43 -42.26 38.00
C LEU A 1039 12.95 -43.47 38.78
N LEU A 1040 12.38 -43.75 39.95
CA LEU A 1040 12.63 -45.01 40.65
C LEU A 1040 11.86 -46.12 39.95
N ARG A 1041 12.56 -47.11 39.40
CA ARG A 1041 11.91 -48.26 38.75
C ARG A 1041 11.57 -49.37 39.74
N ASP A 1042 10.53 -50.13 39.43
CA ASP A 1042 10.31 -51.45 40.00
C ASP A 1042 11.39 -52.40 39.43
N PRO A 1043 12.13 -53.13 40.28
CA PRO A 1043 13.16 -54.08 39.84
C PRO A 1043 12.68 -55.10 38.79
N ALA A 1044 11.37 -55.41 38.74
CA ALA A 1044 10.77 -56.33 37.79
C ALA A 1044 10.72 -55.82 36.33
N TYR A 1045 10.88 -54.51 36.10
CA TYR A 1045 10.84 -53.89 34.77
C TYR A 1045 12.25 -53.48 34.31
N ARG A 1046 12.56 -53.62 33.01
CA ARG A 1046 13.87 -53.20 32.48
C ARG A 1046 13.96 -51.67 32.44
N SER A 1047 15.12 -51.13 32.78
CA SER A 1047 15.36 -49.68 32.84
C SER A 1047 15.07 -48.97 31.50
N GLU A 1048 15.51 -49.55 30.39
CA GLU A 1048 15.30 -49.01 29.03
C GLU A 1048 13.80 -48.93 28.68
N ASP A 1049 13.03 -49.98 28.98
CA ASP A 1049 11.59 -50.04 28.68
C ASP A 1049 10.80 -48.98 29.49
N VAL A 1050 11.18 -48.76 30.76
CA VAL A 1050 10.56 -47.72 31.61
C VAL A 1050 10.93 -46.32 31.12
N ALA A 1051 12.19 -46.09 30.75
CA ALA A 1051 12.65 -44.82 30.21
C ALA A 1051 11.93 -44.48 28.89
N GLU A 1052 11.83 -45.44 27.97
CA GLU A 1052 11.14 -45.27 26.70
C GLU A 1052 9.64 -45.02 26.89
N ALA A 1053 8.98 -45.80 27.75
CA ALA A 1053 7.56 -45.62 28.06
C ALA A 1053 7.28 -44.26 28.72
N ALA A 1054 8.14 -43.81 29.64
CA ALA A 1054 8.01 -42.51 30.28
C ALA A 1054 8.25 -41.35 29.32
N CYS A 1055 9.28 -41.46 28.46
CA CYS A 1055 9.56 -40.47 27.42
C CYS A 1055 8.36 -40.35 26.47
N ARG A 1056 7.84 -41.48 26.01
CA ARG A 1056 6.64 -41.54 25.17
C ARG A 1056 5.43 -40.92 25.84
N ALA A 1057 5.16 -41.23 27.11
CA ALA A 1057 4.05 -40.66 27.86
C ALA A 1057 4.15 -39.13 28.00
N VAL A 1058 5.34 -38.57 28.22
CA VAL A 1058 5.56 -37.12 28.26
C VAL A 1058 5.33 -36.49 26.89
N LEU A 1059 5.91 -37.06 25.84
CA LEU A 1059 5.73 -36.56 24.47
C LEU A 1059 4.27 -36.61 24.03
N GLU A 1060 3.54 -37.69 24.35
CA GLU A 1060 2.09 -37.81 24.09
C GLU A 1060 1.26 -36.81 24.90
N ALA A 1061 1.64 -36.52 26.14
CA ALA A 1061 0.92 -35.55 26.99
C ALA A 1061 1.10 -34.10 26.52
N PHE A 1062 2.27 -33.76 25.98
CA PHE A 1062 2.58 -32.45 25.39
C PHE A 1062 2.36 -32.40 23.87
N ASP A 1063 1.83 -33.47 23.28
CA ASP A 1063 1.50 -33.52 21.86
C ASP A 1063 0.42 -32.48 21.50
N PHE A 1064 0.50 -31.97 20.27
CA PHE A 1064 -0.41 -30.96 19.74
C PHE A 1064 -1.89 -31.36 19.84
N GLY A 1065 -2.25 -32.65 19.74
CA GLY A 1065 -3.62 -33.13 19.86
C GLY A 1065 -4.11 -33.22 21.32
N THR A 1066 -3.19 -33.47 22.26
CA THR A 1066 -3.51 -33.77 23.66
C THR A 1066 -3.57 -32.51 24.53
N VAL A 1067 -2.52 -31.68 24.51
CA VAL A 1067 -2.36 -30.58 25.48
C VAL A 1067 -3.33 -29.42 25.22
N GLY A 1068 -4.13 -29.02 26.20
CA GLY A 1068 -5.14 -27.97 26.01
C GLY A 1068 -4.54 -26.57 25.75
N ILE A 1069 -5.21 -25.78 24.90
CA ILE A 1069 -4.87 -24.37 24.67
C ILE A 1069 -5.25 -23.53 25.91
N GLY A 1070 -4.40 -22.58 26.27
CA GLY A 1070 -4.54 -21.69 27.43
C GLY A 1070 -4.54 -22.43 28.77
N ARG A 1071 -3.97 -23.64 28.82
CA ARG A 1071 -3.89 -24.46 30.04
C ARG A 1071 -2.51 -24.30 30.70
N PRO A 1072 -2.41 -23.87 31.97
CA PRO A 1072 -1.13 -23.83 32.67
C PRO A 1072 -0.54 -25.23 32.83
N VAL A 1073 0.79 -25.31 32.84
CA VAL A 1073 1.53 -26.54 33.14
C VAL A 1073 1.72 -26.61 34.65
N HIS A 1074 1.26 -27.69 35.29
CA HIS A 1074 1.36 -27.88 36.73
C HIS A 1074 2.33 -29.01 37.08
N LEU A 1075 3.16 -28.78 38.10
CA LEU A 1075 4.11 -29.79 38.59
C LEU A 1075 3.40 -31.10 39.01
N SER A 1076 2.23 -30.98 39.64
CA SER A 1076 1.42 -32.14 40.04
C SER A 1076 1.02 -33.03 38.86
N ASN A 1077 0.79 -32.44 37.69
CA ASN A 1077 0.40 -33.20 36.50
C ASN A 1077 1.59 -33.95 35.92
N ALA A 1078 2.80 -33.37 35.99
CA ALA A 1078 4.03 -34.05 35.59
C ALA A 1078 4.31 -35.26 36.50
N HIS A 1079 4.15 -35.11 37.82
CA HIS A 1079 4.25 -36.24 38.74
C HIS A 1079 3.19 -37.31 38.46
N ALA A 1080 1.91 -36.92 38.33
CA ALA A 1080 0.83 -37.88 38.07
C ALA A 1080 1.02 -38.64 36.75
N LEU A 1081 1.49 -37.95 35.70
CA LEU A 1081 1.79 -38.55 34.41
C LEU A 1081 2.91 -39.59 34.52
N LEU A 1082 4.06 -39.19 35.07
CA LEU A 1082 5.22 -40.08 35.20
C LEU A 1082 4.96 -41.25 36.17
N GLN A 1083 4.20 -41.03 37.24
CA GLN A 1083 3.80 -42.09 38.18
C GLN A 1083 2.78 -43.08 37.58
N SER A 1084 2.06 -42.69 36.53
CA SER A 1084 1.12 -43.59 35.86
C SER A 1084 1.79 -44.59 34.91
N VAL A 1085 3.07 -44.39 34.60
CA VAL A 1085 3.86 -45.25 33.72
C VAL A 1085 4.11 -46.59 34.42
N PRO A 1086 3.72 -47.73 33.82
CA PRO A 1086 3.99 -49.05 34.39
C PRO A 1086 5.48 -49.24 34.68
N GLY A 1087 5.80 -49.66 35.90
CA GLY A 1087 7.18 -49.87 36.34
C GLY A 1087 7.83 -48.67 37.05
N VAL A 1088 7.14 -47.52 37.17
CA VAL A 1088 7.61 -46.38 37.98
C VAL A 1088 7.03 -46.47 39.40
N VAL A 1089 7.91 -46.52 40.41
CA VAL A 1089 7.56 -46.58 41.84
C VAL A 1089 7.49 -45.18 42.45
N ALA A 1090 8.41 -44.30 42.06
CA ALA A 1090 8.49 -42.92 42.53
C ALA A 1090 9.14 -42.02 41.48
N VAL A 1091 8.87 -40.72 41.57
CA VAL A 1091 9.33 -39.70 40.63
C VAL A 1091 9.89 -38.53 41.41
N ASP A 1092 11.12 -38.14 41.10
CA ASP A 1092 11.72 -36.88 41.55
C ASP A 1092 11.98 -35.97 40.35
N ILE A 1093 11.47 -34.74 40.38
CA ILE A 1093 11.57 -33.81 39.25
C ILE A 1093 12.67 -32.80 39.56
N ASP A 1094 13.76 -32.83 38.80
CA ASP A 1094 14.90 -31.93 38.95
C ASP A 1094 14.66 -30.58 38.25
N LEU A 1095 13.84 -30.58 37.19
CA LEU A 1095 13.59 -29.40 36.37
C LEU A 1095 12.16 -29.39 35.79
N LEU A 1096 11.45 -28.28 35.97
CA LEU A 1096 10.21 -27.98 35.24
C LEU A 1096 10.14 -26.47 35.01
N GLN A 1097 10.49 -26.00 33.82
CA GLN A 1097 10.54 -24.57 33.49
C GLN A 1097 10.30 -24.28 32.01
N LEU A 1098 10.34 -23.01 31.61
CA LEU A 1098 10.39 -22.60 30.20
C LEU A 1098 11.77 -22.98 29.63
N ALA A 1099 11.83 -23.47 28.39
CA ALA A 1099 13.09 -23.97 27.82
C ALA A 1099 14.19 -22.89 27.76
N ASP A 1100 13.82 -21.66 27.40
CA ASP A 1100 14.68 -20.47 27.31
C ASP A 1100 14.65 -19.62 28.61
N HIS A 1101 14.42 -20.25 29.77
CA HIS A 1101 14.29 -19.55 31.06
C HIS A 1101 15.47 -18.61 31.37
N ALA A 1102 16.69 -19.03 31.02
CA ALA A 1102 17.92 -18.27 31.28
C ALA A 1102 17.91 -16.89 30.61
N ASP A 1103 17.27 -16.78 29.45
CA ASP A 1103 17.22 -15.55 28.65
C ASP A 1103 16.09 -14.61 29.10
N LEU A 1104 15.19 -15.05 29.98
CA LEU A 1104 14.03 -14.26 30.41
C LEU A 1104 14.41 -13.08 31.31
N THR A 1105 13.85 -11.91 31.00
CA THR A 1105 13.95 -10.74 31.87
C THR A 1105 13.20 -10.97 33.19
N PRO A 1106 13.52 -10.24 34.28
CA PRO A 1106 12.78 -10.33 35.54
C PRO A 1106 11.28 -10.02 35.38
N ALA A 1107 10.92 -9.12 34.48
CA ALA A 1107 9.53 -8.76 34.18
C ALA A 1107 8.77 -9.92 33.51
N GLU A 1108 9.39 -10.59 32.54
CA GLU A 1108 8.82 -11.77 31.86
C GLU A 1108 8.63 -12.93 32.83
N ARG A 1109 9.62 -13.20 33.69
CA ARG A 1109 9.51 -14.24 34.73
C ARG A 1109 8.33 -13.99 35.67
N LYS A 1110 8.18 -12.75 36.14
CA LYS A 1110 7.04 -12.35 36.99
C LYS A 1110 5.71 -12.51 36.25
N LEU A 1111 5.64 -12.13 34.97
CA LEU A 1111 4.44 -12.25 34.14
C LEU A 1111 3.98 -13.71 33.99
N ARG A 1112 4.95 -14.63 33.87
CA ARG A 1112 4.75 -16.08 33.74
C ARG A 1112 4.60 -16.83 35.07
N THR A 1113 4.70 -16.11 36.19
CA THR A 1113 4.62 -16.68 37.54
C THR A 1113 5.71 -17.74 37.79
N VAL A 1114 6.87 -17.58 37.16
CA VAL A 1114 8.05 -18.42 37.34
C VAL A 1114 9.11 -17.71 38.17
N THR A 1115 9.88 -18.48 38.93
CA THR A 1115 10.95 -18.01 39.84
C THR A 1115 12.32 -18.39 39.29
N ALA A 1116 13.40 -18.12 40.03
CA ALA A 1116 14.75 -18.58 39.68
C ALA A 1116 15.01 -20.06 40.02
N ALA A 1117 14.08 -20.75 40.70
CA ALA A 1117 14.23 -22.17 41.02
C ALA A 1117 14.14 -23.05 39.75
N PRO A 1118 14.85 -24.18 39.66
CA PRO A 1118 14.76 -25.07 38.50
C PRO A 1118 13.40 -25.79 38.40
N VAL A 1119 12.73 -25.99 39.54
CA VAL A 1119 11.41 -26.63 39.62
C VAL A 1119 10.34 -25.58 39.87
N GLN A 1120 9.46 -25.36 38.89
CA GLN A 1120 8.35 -24.42 39.02
C GLN A 1120 7.08 -25.15 39.49
N PRO A 1121 6.32 -24.62 40.47
CA PRO A 1121 5.06 -25.23 40.90
C PRO A 1121 4.00 -25.19 39.79
N HIS A 1122 4.03 -24.15 38.96
CA HIS A 1122 3.26 -24.04 37.73
C HIS A 1122 3.91 -23.05 36.77
N ILE A 1123 3.68 -23.24 35.47
CA ILE A 1123 4.06 -22.30 34.41
C ILE A 1123 2.77 -21.70 33.85
N ARG A 1124 2.63 -20.37 33.94
CA ARG A 1124 1.42 -19.69 33.48
C ARG A 1124 1.39 -19.58 31.95
N LEU A 1125 0.31 -20.09 31.37
CA LEU A 1125 -0.09 -19.86 29.98
C LEU A 1125 -1.33 -18.98 29.93
N PHE A 1126 -1.40 -18.11 28.93
CA PHE A 1126 -2.50 -17.17 28.73
C PHE A 1126 -3.59 -17.79 27.86
N ARG A 1127 -4.84 -17.57 28.28
CA ARG A 1127 -5.99 -17.60 27.36
C ARG A 1127 -6.04 -16.31 26.55
N ALA A 1128 -6.83 -16.33 25.48
CA ALA A 1128 -7.07 -15.15 24.67
C ALA A 1128 -7.54 -13.98 25.57
N ARG A 1129 -6.87 -12.84 25.42
CA ARG A 1129 -7.05 -11.68 26.32
C ARG A 1129 -6.91 -10.36 25.56
N PRO A 1130 -7.65 -9.30 25.94
CA PRO A 1130 -7.43 -7.97 25.39
C PRO A 1130 -5.98 -7.53 25.54
N THR A 1131 -5.48 -6.83 24.54
CA THR A 1131 -4.10 -6.34 24.56
C THR A 1131 -3.92 -5.32 25.70
N PRO A 1132 -2.95 -5.55 26.61
CA PRO A 1132 -2.69 -4.62 27.70
C PRO A 1132 -2.28 -3.24 27.18
N GLN A 1133 -2.70 -2.18 27.86
CA GLN A 1133 -2.25 -0.81 27.54
C GLN A 1133 -0.77 -0.61 27.83
N ASP A 1134 -0.23 -1.32 28.82
CA ASP A 1134 1.20 -1.32 29.17
C ASP A 1134 1.93 -2.40 28.36
N PRO A 1135 2.83 -2.02 27.44
CA PRO A 1135 3.60 -2.95 26.62
C PRO A 1135 4.47 -3.91 27.44
N ALA A 1136 4.89 -3.55 28.66
CA ALA A 1136 5.69 -4.42 29.52
C ALA A 1136 4.93 -5.68 29.99
N ARG A 1137 3.62 -5.74 29.77
CA ARG A 1137 2.77 -6.91 30.06
C ARG A 1137 2.63 -7.87 28.87
N ILE A 1138 3.38 -7.63 27.80
CA ILE A 1138 3.52 -8.47 26.62
C ILE A 1138 4.97 -8.97 26.60
N ASP A 1139 5.15 -10.28 26.66
CA ASP A 1139 6.48 -10.88 26.64
C ASP A 1139 6.95 -11.23 25.22
N ARG A 1140 8.18 -11.75 25.13
CA ARG A 1140 8.79 -12.19 23.86
C ARG A 1140 7.97 -13.18 23.06
N TYR A 1141 7.29 -14.14 23.70
CA TYR A 1141 6.57 -15.19 22.98
C TYR A 1141 5.31 -14.61 22.32
N GLN A 1142 4.58 -13.76 23.05
CA GLN A 1142 3.43 -13.07 22.48
C GLN A 1142 3.86 -12.09 21.39
N SER A 1143 4.94 -11.33 21.61
CA SER A 1143 5.41 -10.34 20.63
C SER A 1143 5.91 -10.97 19.33
N ALA A 1144 6.57 -12.13 19.40
CA ALA A 1144 7.00 -12.88 18.23
C ALA A 1144 5.82 -13.29 17.34
N ALA A 1145 4.63 -13.53 17.90
CA ALA A 1145 3.46 -13.99 17.17
C ALA A 1145 2.79 -12.92 16.28
N PHE A 1146 3.14 -11.63 16.45
CA PHE A 1146 2.58 -10.53 15.65
C PHE A 1146 3.65 -9.54 15.14
N ALA A 1147 4.94 -9.87 15.29
CA ALA A 1147 6.01 -9.09 14.72
C ALA A 1147 6.11 -9.33 13.20
N PRO A 1148 6.32 -8.28 12.38
CA PRO A 1148 6.41 -6.86 12.70
C PRO A 1148 5.07 -6.15 12.52
N GLY A 1149 4.50 -5.68 13.62
CA GLY A 1149 3.26 -4.94 13.62
C GLY A 1149 2.94 -4.44 15.03
N PRO A 1150 2.01 -3.47 15.16
CA PRO A 1150 1.45 -3.17 16.46
C PRO A 1150 0.77 -4.43 17.01
N PRO A 1151 0.74 -4.62 18.34
CA PRO A 1151 0.05 -5.75 18.92
C PRO A 1151 -1.42 -5.76 18.47
N PRO A 1152 -1.98 -6.94 18.15
CA PRO A 1152 -3.38 -7.06 17.74
C PRO A 1152 -4.29 -6.54 18.86
N PRO A 1153 -5.58 -6.22 18.63
CA PRO A 1153 -6.48 -5.77 19.70
C PRO A 1153 -6.70 -6.84 20.80
N VAL A 1154 -6.51 -8.11 20.45
CA VAL A 1154 -6.59 -9.25 21.38
C VAL A 1154 -5.42 -10.18 21.11
N LEU A 1155 -4.71 -10.51 22.18
CA LEU A 1155 -3.63 -11.49 22.15
C LEU A 1155 -4.21 -12.90 22.13
N PRO A 1156 -3.71 -13.79 21.26
CA PRO A 1156 -4.16 -15.19 21.17
C PRO A 1156 -3.87 -16.00 22.43
N ALA A 1157 -4.56 -17.15 22.53
CA ALA A 1157 -4.27 -18.16 23.53
C ALA A 1157 -3.00 -18.96 23.20
N GLU A 1158 -2.42 -19.58 24.22
CA GLU A 1158 -1.09 -20.18 24.15
C GLU A 1158 -1.11 -21.67 24.49
N GLN A 1159 -0.17 -22.44 23.96
CA GLN A 1159 -0.07 -23.88 24.19
C GLN A 1159 1.38 -24.29 24.52
N ALA A 1160 1.57 -25.06 25.58
CA ALA A 1160 2.87 -25.61 25.96
C ALA A 1160 3.27 -26.75 25.03
N TYR A 1161 4.56 -26.90 24.75
CA TYR A 1161 5.11 -28.04 24.02
C TYR A 1161 6.59 -28.27 24.37
N ILE A 1162 7.08 -29.48 24.08
CA ILE A 1162 8.50 -29.81 24.07
C ILE A 1162 9.05 -29.46 22.68
N ALA A 1163 10.02 -28.55 22.60
CA ALA A 1163 10.48 -28.03 21.30
C ALA A 1163 11.56 -28.91 20.68
N ASP A 1164 12.58 -29.25 21.47
CA ASP A 1164 13.60 -30.23 21.12
C ASP A 1164 13.66 -31.32 22.19
N PRO A 1165 13.07 -32.51 21.94
CA PRO A 1165 13.08 -33.61 22.89
C PRO A 1165 14.47 -34.03 23.36
N ALA A 1166 15.53 -33.79 22.57
CA ALA A 1166 16.89 -34.17 22.95
C ALA A 1166 17.46 -33.28 24.06
N THR A 1167 17.04 -32.02 24.14
CA THR A 1167 17.54 -31.05 25.13
C THR A 1167 16.51 -30.74 26.21
N ASP A 1168 15.23 -30.69 25.87
CA ASP A 1168 14.16 -30.23 26.74
C ASP A 1168 13.59 -31.34 27.63
N LEU A 1169 13.87 -32.61 27.32
CA LEU A 1169 13.38 -33.77 28.05
C LEU A 1169 14.54 -34.68 28.46
N GLN A 1170 14.76 -34.81 29.78
CA GLN A 1170 15.79 -35.70 30.33
C GLN A 1170 15.20 -36.57 31.44
N LEU A 1171 14.99 -37.84 31.16
CA LEU A 1171 14.44 -38.81 32.12
C LEU A 1171 15.50 -39.85 32.45
N THR A 1172 15.94 -39.88 33.71
CA THR A 1172 16.95 -40.84 34.19
C THR A 1172 16.30 -41.88 35.08
N VAL A 1173 16.37 -43.16 34.70
CA VAL A 1173 15.87 -44.25 35.54
C VAL A 1173 16.96 -44.68 36.53
N VAL A 1174 16.59 -44.76 37.81
CA VAL A 1174 17.50 -45.05 38.93
C VAL A 1174 17.00 -46.23 39.78
N GLU A 1175 17.93 -46.89 40.46
CA GLU A 1175 17.64 -47.96 41.44
C GLU A 1175 17.32 -47.41 42.84
N ALA A 1176 17.67 -46.15 43.10
CA ALA A 1176 17.39 -45.41 44.33
C ALA A 1176 17.33 -43.91 44.01
N LEU A 1177 16.37 -43.19 44.62
CA LEU A 1177 16.17 -41.74 44.42
C LEU A 1177 16.95 -40.89 45.42
#